data_AF-A0A4S4CDU1-F1
#
_entry.id   AF-A0A4S4CDU1-F1
#
_cell.length_a   1.000
_cell.length_b   1.000
_cell.length_c   1.000
_cell.angle_alpha   90.00
_cell.angle_beta   90.00
_cell.angle_gamma   90.00
#
_symmetry.space_group_name_H-M   'P 1'
#
loop_
_entity.id
_entity.type
_entity.pdbx_description
1 polymer ?
#
loop_
_entity_poly.entity_id
_entity_poly.type
_entity_poly.pdbx_seq_one_letter_code
_entity_poly.pdbx_strand_id
1 'polypeptide(L)'
;MTASKFILISRNLALVAVLTLAACGQPSSSNSNNGNGNVTTISDAVRLASINAVETKANELMRGGVPEYRQALVTFLRARPEFKSVTLQADGSISAFYVDGQPLLLATNREPDLAPASGSAPTSSSPLAERTSPFTPQGLAPQLHLANATVIRPASTDNFELPEDKIAVVMEAMGSAFESSAGTVEKALAYHGRYQVIVIDPTVDNLKTLPKMGVLYFSSHGAPNNVLDGGVLVPGFALWTKTKVDERSEIKYSQEIRDGFLVRMTALDRRSAFYDDDLCRRGIDVEVNCDGEATHYAVTDKFIEKYWKSKFSSNSFAFMDACSTAAVSLQSVLRNAGVATMAGWDSSVGGKVSFRASSYFFDRATGLNEFEKVTPPNRPFSASAIFASMAKHGIDTFESVDVISGRITTTKLGLYRLQGSFGILAPSIKQMSVNEPDQKLNISGEFGSVEKPTVTINGQNVNVTEWNNDHITISNLPTKDLGSEGDVIVKVGKLRSNAVPLTRWVGGVKLYTEHCPACRLDVTCDLVFRADVHSYRESEPDSVPTKPFSSASEANGSQCNYNVSSTGKLIVSGSGSLLAASQFPNSTNNFAFNVLIYVDIPKAYVGGAGTGLVIHYIYADGSHHEVQYAFNMNCTLNPPPSGTDFNYHALSLDSTFFIIGGTTDRGPAICESVWSSFTPSSPPDNDVVPA
;
A
#
# COMPACT_ATOMS: atom_id res chain seq x y z
N MET A 1 16.60 -30.69 33.46
CA MET A 1 17.85 -31.42 33.79
C MET A 1 18.22 -32.28 32.58
N THR A 2 19.49 -32.19 32.16
CA THR A 2 20.26 -32.94 31.14
C THR A 2 19.70 -32.97 29.70
N ALA A 3 20.20 -32.10 28.78
CA ALA A 3 21.45 -32.19 27.98
C ALA A 3 21.28 -33.17 26.78
N SER A 4 21.62 -32.90 25.50
CA SER A 4 22.70 -32.12 24.88
C SER A 4 22.42 -31.90 23.39
N LYS A 5 22.94 -30.83 22.78
CA LYS A 5 23.87 -30.84 21.61
C LYS A 5 23.96 -29.44 20.99
N PHE A 6 25.05 -28.74 21.30
CA PHE A 6 25.55 -27.56 20.59
C PHE A 6 26.60 -28.00 19.57
N ILE A 7 26.54 -27.45 18.36
CA ILE A 7 27.54 -27.61 17.30
C ILE A 7 28.53 -26.45 17.40
N LEU A 8 29.81 -26.80 17.58
CA LEU A 8 30.98 -25.93 17.46
C LEU A 8 31.31 -25.69 15.98
N ILE A 9 31.55 -24.44 15.57
CA ILE A 9 32.45 -24.11 14.45
C ILE A 9 33.45 -23.05 14.93
N SER A 10 34.69 -23.33 14.58
CA SER A 10 35.98 -22.81 15.08
C SER A 10 36.28 -21.34 14.79
N ARG A 11 36.87 -20.66 15.78
CA ARG A 11 37.61 -19.40 15.65
C ARG A 11 39.04 -19.66 15.17
N ASN A 12 39.45 -19.03 14.07
CA ASN A 12 40.86 -18.91 13.70
C ASN A 12 41.48 -17.72 14.44
N LEU A 13 42.43 -18.02 15.33
CA LEU A 13 43.29 -17.07 16.03
C LEU A 13 44.60 -17.02 15.26
N ALA A 14 44.84 -15.97 14.48
CA ALA A 14 46.14 -15.72 13.86
C ALA A 14 46.90 -14.68 14.69
N LEU A 15 47.95 -15.18 15.33
CA LEU A 15 49.00 -14.48 16.05
C LEU A 15 49.85 -13.69 15.04
N VAL A 16 49.94 -12.36 15.14
CA VAL A 16 50.98 -11.57 14.46
C VAL A 16 51.76 -10.80 15.50
N ALA A 17 53.06 -11.08 15.51
CA ALA A 17 54.04 -10.58 16.44
C ALA A 17 54.31 -9.08 16.25
N VAL A 18 54.43 -8.39 17.37
CA VAL A 18 54.97 -7.02 17.49
C VAL A 18 56.47 -7.09 17.23
N LEU A 19 56.95 -6.35 16.23
CA LEU A 19 58.37 -6.02 16.06
C LEU A 19 58.50 -4.50 15.86
N THR A 20 58.93 -3.86 16.94
CA THR A 20 59.39 -2.47 16.98
C THR A 20 60.74 -2.34 16.30
N LEU A 21 60.84 -1.52 15.26
CA LEU A 21 62.11 -0.97 14.77
C LEU A 21 61.88 0.49 14.37
N ALA A 22 62.51 1.37 15.14
CA ALA A 22 62.63 2.79 14.87
C ALA A 22 63.59 3.02 13.70
N ALA A 23 63.16 3.80 12.71
CA ALA A 23 64.05 4.46 11.76
C ALA A 23 63.40 5.78 11.32
N CYS A 24 64.01 6.89 11.72
CA CYS A 24 63.72 8.22 11.20
C CYS A 24 64.12 8.27 9.72
N GLY A 25 63.15 8.46 8.84
CA GLY A 25 63.38 8.79 7.43
C GLY A 25 62.59 10.04 7.08
N GLN A 26 63.29 11.17 6.91
CA GLN A 26 62.71 12.38 6.34
C GLN A 26 62.19 12.10 4.91
N PRO A 27 60.99 12.53 4.53
CA PRO A 27 60.60 12.56 3.12
C PRO A 27 61.35 13.71 2.44
N SER A 28 62.29 13.35 1.56
CA SER A 28 62.86 14.27 0.57
C SER A 28 61.75 14.75 -0.36
N SER A 29 61.44 16.04 -0.27
CA SER A 29 60.58 16.78 -1.19
C SER A 29 61.24 16.85 -2.56
N SER A 30 60.85 15.96 -3.48
CA SER A 30 61.16 16.12 -4.90
C SER A 30 60.15 17.09 -5.51
N ASN A 31 60.67 18.28 -5.78
CA ASN A 31 59.97 19.45 -6.26
C ASN A 31 59.70 19.29 -7.77
N SER A 32 58.56 18.72 -8.15
CA SER A 32 58.05 18.75 -9.52
C SER A 32 57.21 20.02 -9.71
N ASN A 33 57.87 21.11 -10.08
CA ASN A 33 57.25 22.35 -10.55
C ASN A 33 56.48 22.07 -11.85
N ASN A 34 55.22 21.70 -11.73
CA ASN A 34 54.23 21.86 -12.78
C ASN A 34 53.37 23.05 -12.36
N GLY A 35 53.26 24.07 -13.23
CA GLY A 35 52.69 25.39 -12.93
C GLY A 35 51.19 25.38 -12.60
N ASN A 36 50.83 24.83 -11.45
CA ASN A 36 49.52 24.96 -10.85
C ASN A 36 49.44 26.32 -10.16
N GLY A 37 48.57 27.20 -10.66
CA GLY A 37 48.22 28.44 -9.97
C GLY A 37 47.88 28.13 -8.51
N ASN A 38 48.43 28.93 -7.58
CA ASN A 38 48.19 28.82 -6.15
C ASN A 38 46.68 28.75 -5.89
N VAL A 39 46.14 27.54 -5.67
CA VAL A 39 44.80 27.38 -5.14
C VAL A 39 44.88 27.83 -3.68
N THR A 40 44.33 29.00 -3.38
CA THR A 40 44.25 29.51 -2.01
C THR A 40 43.49 28.50 -1.16
N THR A 41 44.22 27.73 -0.35
CA THR A 41 43.64 26.70 0.51
C THR A 41 43.10 27.34 1.77
N ILE A 42 41.85 27.03 2.14
CA ILE A 42 41.26 27.48 3.40
C ILE A 42 41.50 26.39 4.46
N SER A 43 41.88 26.80 5.68
CA SER A 43 42.02 25.85 6.80
C SER A 43 40.64 25.41 7.33
N ASP A 44 40.57 24.21 7.90
CA ASP A 44 39.32 23.67 8.44
C ASP A 44 38.77 24.56 9.57
N ALA A 45 39.64 25.11 10.41
CA ALA A 45 39.27 26.08 11.46
C ALA A 45 38.59 27.33 10.88
N VAL A 46 39.07 27.85 9.75
CA VAL A 46 38.43 29.00 9.08
C VAL A 46 37.07 28.61 8.49
N ARG A 47 36.91 27.39 7.94
CA ARG A 47 35.61 26.93 7.45
C ARG A 47 34.59 26.78 8.58
N LEU A 48 34.97 26.16 9.70
CA LEU A 48 34.11 26.02 10.87
C LEU A 48 33.71 27.40 11.43
N ALA A 49 34.65 28.34 11.53
CA ALA A 49 34.35 29.71 11.93
C ALA A 49 33.41 30.42 10.94
N SER A 50 33.56 30.16 9.64
CA SER A 50 32.68 30.68 8.59
C SER A 50 31.26 30.13 8.73
N ILE A 51 31.10 28.83 8.95
CA ILE A 51 29.80 28.17 9.17
C ILE A 51 29.09 28.77 10.38
N ASN A 52 29.78 28.88 11.52
CA ASN A 52 29.20 29.50 12.73
C ASN A 52 28.77 30.95 12.48
N ALA A 53 29.53 31.71 11.69
CA ALA A 53 29.18 33.08 11.34
C ALA A 53 27.95 33.14 10.41
N VAL A 54 27.79 32.19 9.50
CA VAL A 54 26.63 32.04 8.61
C VAL A 54 25.38 31.66 9.41
N GLU A 55 25.47 30.67 10.28
CA GLU A 55 24.40 30.27 11.21
C GLU A 55 23.96 31.45 12.08
N THR A 56 24.93 32.14 12.71
CA THR A 56 24.65 33.34 13.51
C THR A 56 23.91 34.40 12.71
N LYS A 57 24.36 34.69 11.48
CA LYS A 57 23.72 35.70 10.64
C LYS A 57 22.33 35.28 10.16
N ALA A 58 22.15 34.01 9.81
CA ALA A 58 20.84 33.48 9.44
C ALA A 58 19.85 33.65 10.61
N ASN A 59 20.25 33.28 11.82
CA ASN A 59 19.42 33.42 13.02
C ASN A 59 19.10 34.88 13.36
N GLU A 60 20.05 35.80 13.14
CA GLU A 60 19.81 37.25 13.27
C GLU A 60 18.73 37.72 12.29
N LEU A 61 18.86 37.37 11.00
CA LEU A 61 17.95 37.80 9.95
C LEU A 61 16.54 37.19 10.12
N MET A 62 16.46 35.92 10.52
CA MET A 62 15.18 35.23 10.76
C MET A 62 14.45 35.81 11.98
N ARG A 63 15.15 36.09 13.09
CA ARG A 63 14.57 36.75 14.28
C ARG A 63 14.11 38.18 13.99
N GLY A 64 14.83 38.89 13.12
CA GLY A 64 14.42 40.21 12.65
C GLY A 64 13.15 40.21 11.80
N GLY A 65 12.61 39.05 11.43
CA GLY A 65 11.43 38.92 10.59
C GLY A 65 11.63 39.48 9.18
N VAL A 66 12.88 39.55 8.70
CA VAL A 66 13.22 40.13 7.40
C VAL A 66 12.57 39.28 6.29
N PRO A 67 11.58 39.82 5.53
CA PRO A 67 10.89 39.04 4.50
C PRO A 67 11.85 38.48 3.43
N GLU A 68 12.94 39.20 3.15
CA GLU A 68 13.99 38.84 2.20
C GLU A 68 15.26 38.27 2.86
N TYR A 69 15.16 37.61 4.03
CA TYR A 69 16.33 37.16 4.79
C TYR A 69 17.31 36.31 3.95
N ARG A 70 16.82 35.50 3.00
CA ARG A 70 17.65 34.67 2.10
C ARG A 70 18.53 35.53 1.21
N GLN A 71 17.98 36.61 0.63
CA GLN A 71 18.74 37.54 -0.20
C GLN A 71 19.77 38.31 0.64
N ALA A 72 19.42 38.68 1.87
CA ALA A 72 20.36 39.26 2.82
C ALA A 72 21.49 38.28 3.18
N LEU A 73 21.18 36.99 3.36
CA LEU A 73 22.16 35.95 3.64
C LEU A 73 23.09 35.68 2.44
N VAL A 74 22.55 35.69 1.23
CA VAL A 74 23.36 35.64 -0.01
C VAL A 74 24.30 36.83 -0.10
N THR A 75 23.81 38.05 0.20
CA THR A 75 24.64 39.26 0.23
C THR A 75 25.75 39.15 1.29
N PHE A 76 25.42 38.63 2.48
CA PHE A 76 26.40 38.38 3.54
C PHE A 76 27.48 37.39 3.09
N LEU A 77 27.10 36.24 2.52
CA LEU A 77 28.04 35.24 2.02
C LEU A 77 28.95 35.81 0.91
N ARG A 78 28.40 36.61 -0.02
CA ARG A 78 29.18 37.26 -1.08
C ARG A 78 30.17 38.31 -0.58
N ALA A 79 29.89 38.94 0.56
CA ALA A 79 30.78 39.91 1.18
C ALA A 79 31.96 39.26 1.92
N ARG A 80 31.92 37.95 2.13
CA ARG A 80 32.96 37.21 2.87
C ARG A 80 34.07 36.72 1.93
N PRO A 81 35.35 37.00 2.22
CA PRO A 81 36.46 36.73 1.31
C PRO A 81 36.74 35.24 1.08
N GLU A 82 36.29 34.37 1.98
CA GLU A 82 36.48 32.92 1.85
C GLU A 82 35.53 32.25 0.84
N PHE A 83 34.47 32.92 0.38
CA PHE A 83 33.54 32.37 -0.61
C PHE A 83 33.84 32.91 -2.02
N LYS A 84 33.95 32.01 -2.99
CA LYS A 84 34.17 32.33 -4.40
C LYS A 84 32.87 32.57 -5.16
N SER A 85 31.83 31.81 -4.84
CA SER A 85 30.54 31.90 -5.52
C SER A 85 29.40 31.54 -4.60
N VAL A 86 28.27 32.24 -4.74
CA VAL A 86 27.06 32.05 -3.94
C VAL A 86 25.84 32.17 -4.85
N THR A 87 25.01 31.14 -4.84
CA THR A 87 23.81 31.00 -5.69
C THR A 87 22.59 30.73 -4.83
N LEU A 88 21.54 31.52 -5.02
CA LEU A 88 20.21 31.22 -4.52
C LEU A 88 19.52 30.31 -5.53
N GLN A 89 19.13 29.11 -5.11
CA GLN A 89 18.45 28.12 -5.94
C GLN A 89 16.97 28.44 -6.06
N ALA A 90 16.29 27.84 -7.04
CA ALA A 90 14.87 28.04 -7.30
C ALA A 90 13.96 27.61 -6.14
N ASP A 91 14.36 26.58 -5.38
CA ASP A 91 13.65 26.16 -4.16
C ASP A 91 14.03 26.99 -2.93
N GLY A 92 14.78 28.07 -3.15
CA GLY A 92 15.30 29.00 -2.15
C GLY A 92 16.37 28.46 -1.23
N SER A 93 16.91 27.26 -1.44
CA SER A 93 18.18 26.85 -0.83
C SER A 93 19.34 27.70 -1.35
N ILE A 94 20.44 27.79 -0.60
CA ILE A 94 21.62 28.57 -1.00
C ILE A 94 22.82 27.64 -1.13
N SER A 95 23.42 27.60 -2.33
CA SER A 95 24.69 26.91 -2.55
C SER A 95 25.83 27.93 -2.55
N ALA A 96 26.83 27.72 -1.70
CA ALA A 96 28.04 28.52 -1.63
C ALA A 96 29.27 27.64 -1.84
N PHE A 97 30.31 28.21 -2.46
CA PHE A 97 31.59 27.53 -2.65
C PHE A 97 32.70 28.38 -2.05
N TYR A 98 33.54 27.74 -1.26
CA TYR A 98 34.76 28.32 -0.74
C TYR A 98 35.76 28.61 -1.89
N VAL A 99 36.75 29.47 -1.66
CA VAL A 99 37.77 29.80 -2.69
C VAL A 99 38.62 28.61 -3.15
N ASP A 100 38.67 27.56 -2.35
CA ASP A 100 39.29 26.27 -2.70
C ASP A 100 38.32 25.27 -3.36
N GLY A 101 37.10 25.69 -3.65
CA GLY A 101 36.08 24.89 -4.34
C GLY A 101 35.24 23.99 -3.45
N GLN A 102 35.46 23.93 -2.13
CA GLN A 102 34.60 23.08 -1.30
C GLN A 102 33.19 23.66 -1.15
N PRO A 103 32.12 22.83 -1.16
CA PRO A 103 30.76 23.33 -1.09
C PRO A 103 30.24 23.50 0.35
N LEU A 104 29.36 24.48 0.53
CA LEU A 104 28.47 24.69 1.67
C LEU A 104 27.04 24.87 1.12
N LEU A 105 26.08 24.15 1.70
CA LEU A 105 24.68 24.18 1.30
C LEU A 105 23.83 24.63 2.49
N LEU A 106 23.00 25.64 2.28
CA LEU A 106 22.04 26.11 3.28
C LEU A 106 20.64 25.72 2.81
N ALA A 107 20.03 24.78 3.51
CA ALA A 107 18.66 24.34 3.27
C ALA A 107 17.67 25.26 3.97
N THR A 108 17.35 26.36 3.29
CA THR A 108 16.35 27.37 3.67
C THR A 108 14.99 27.13 2.99
N ASN A 109 14.84 25.95 2.40
CA ASN A 109 13.70 25.52 1.59
C ASN A 109 12.64 24.78 2.41
N ARG A 110 12.74 24.70 3.75
CA ARG A 110 11.70 24.11 4.60
C ARG A 110 11.12 25.19 5.52
N GLU A 111 9.82 25.42 5.44
CA GLU A 111 9.14 26.21 6.46
C GLU A 111 8.89 25.35 7.71
N PRO A 112 9.01 25.92 8.91
CA PRO A 112 8.48 25.24 10.09
C PRO A 112 7.00 24.97 9.89
N ASP A 113 6.51 23.89 10.48
CA ASP A 113 5.09 23.71 10.73
C ASP A 113 4.65 24.93 11.54
N LEU A 114 4.00 25.89 10.86
CA LEU A 114 3.38 27.00 11.56
C LEU A 114 2.43 26.36 12.56
N ALA A 115 2.58 26.69 13.85
CA ALA A 115 1.56 26.31 14.81
C ALA A 115 0.22 26.78 14.21
N PRO A 116 -0.80 25.89 14.09
CA PRO A 116 -2.06 26.27 13.50
C PRO A 116 -2.50 27.55 14.19
N ALA A 117 -2.78 28.60 13.40
CA ALA A 117 -3.20 29.88 13.93
C ALA A 117 -4.26 29.61 15.00
N SER A 118 -3.94 29.95 16.25
CA SER A 118 -4.73 29.61 17.42
C SER A 118 -6.14 30.17 17.24
N GLY A 119 -7.08 29.37 16.74
CA GLY A 119 -8.43 29.85 16.43
C GLY A 119 -9.25 29.03 15.42
N SER A 120 -8.66 28.08 14.68
CA SER A 120 -9.43 27.26 13.74
C SER A 120 -9.15 25.78 13.95
N ALA A 121 -10.08 25.06 14.60
CA ALA A 121 -10.09 23.61 14.53
C ALA A 121 -10.19 23.20 13.04
N PRO A 122 -9.50 22.14 12.59
CA PRO A 122 -9.65 21.64 11.23
C PRO A 122 -11.09 21.14 11.09
N THR A 123 -11.96 21.95 10.49
CA THR A 123 -13.24 21.48 10.02
C THR A 123 -12.97 20.51 8.89
N SER A 124 -13.42 19.27 9.07
CA SER A 124 -13.44 18.24 8.04
C SER A 124 -14.05 18.80 6.75
N SER A 125 -13.24 18.84 5.69
CA SER A 125 -13.62 18.83 4.27
C SER A 125 -14.98 19.46 3.91
N SER A 126 -14.97 20.74 3.54
CA SER A 126 -15.95 21.28 2.60
C SER A 126 -15.33 21.32 1.20
N PRO A 127 -16.06 20.98 0.13
CA PRO A 127 -15.50 20.94 -1.23
C PRO A 127 -15.12 22.36 -1.69
N LEU A 128 -13.88 22.50 -2.18
CA LEU A 128 -13.35 23.76 -2.74
C LEU A 128 -14.27 24.26 -3.87
N ALA A 129 -14.84 25.45 -3.69
CA ALA A 129 -15.46 26.19 -4.78
C ALA A 129 -14.36 26.73 -5.71
N GLU A 130 -14.46 26.38 -6.99
CA GLU A 130 -13.56 26.74 -8.07
C GLU A 130 -13.54 28.27 -8.29
N ARG A 131 -12.43 28.91 -7.94
CA ARG A 131 -12.25 30.37 -8.09
C ARG A 131 -11.43 30.64 -9.34
N THR A 132 -12.10 30.83 -10.48
CA THR A 132 -11.47 31.23 -11.73
C THR A 132 -11.12 32.72 -11.70
N SER A 133 -9.84 33.06 -11.84
CA SER A 133 -9.42 34.42 -12.24
C SER A 133 -8.36 34.32 -13.34
N PRO A 134 -8.50 35.09 -14.44
CA PRO A 134 -7.54 35.07 -15.53
C PRO A 134 -6.37 35.98 -15.19
N PHE A 135 -5.17 35.41 -15.03
CA PHE A 135 -3.93 36.17 -15.01
C PHE A 135 -2.94 35.56 -16.00
N THR A 136 -2.45 36.38 -16.91
CA THR A 136 -1.48 36.01 -17.95
C THR A 136 -0.06 36.17 -17.39
N PRO A 137 0.77 35.10 -17.27
CA PRO A 137 2.14 35.25 -16.81
C PRO A 137 3.05 35.64 -17.98
N GLN A 138 3.72 36.79 -17.87
CA GLN A 138 4.86 37.16 -18.71
C GLN A 138 6.17 36.79 -17.98
N GLY A 139 7.00 35.97 -18.64
CA GLY A 139 8.44 35.85 -18.37
C GLY A 139 8.86 35.03 -17.15
N LEU A 140 8.95 33.70 -17.31
CA LEU A 140 9.79 32.85 -16.46
C LEU A 140 10.86 32.17 -17.31
N ALA A 141 12.04 32.00 -16.72
CA ALA A 141 13.21 31.30 -17.24
C ALA A 141 12.85 29.92 -17.85
N PRO A 142 13.64 29.40 -18.81
CA PRO A 142 13.33 28.16 -19.49
C PRO A 142 13.12 27.04 -18.47
N GLN A 143 11.89 26.54 -18.39
CA GLN A 143 11.62 25.29 -17.71
C GLN A 143 12.50 24.24 -18.38
N LEU A 144 13.44 23.66 -17.62
CA LEU A 144 14.17 22.49 -18.07
C LEU A 144 13.15 21.46 -18.53
N HIS A 145 13.20 21.13 -19.83
CA HIS A 145 12.36 20.10 -20.40
C HIS A 145 12.61 18.79 -19.64
N LEU A 146 11.62 18.38 -18.84
CA LEU A 146 11.50 17.11 -18.14
C LEU A 146 11.54 15.96 -19.16
N ALA A 147 12.73 15.45 -19.47
CA ALA A 147 12.88 14.23 -20.24
C ALA A 147 12.92 13.01 -19.28
N ASN A 148 11.88 12.17 -19.39
CA ASN A 148 11.86 10.73 -19.07
C ASN A 148 11.50 10.24 -17.65
N ALA A 149 10.99 11.08 -16.75
CA ALA A 149 10.26 10.61 -15.57
C ALA A 149 8.75 10.69 -15.83
N THR A 150 8.14 9.56 -16.21
CA THR A 150 6.68 9.48 -16.31
C THR A 150 6.11 9.40 -14.90
N VAL A 151 5.49 10.50 -14.44
CA VAL A 151 4.59 10.43 -13.28
C VAL A 151 3.59 9.32 -13.57
N ILE A 152 3.54 8.29 -12.72
CA ILE A 152 2.64 7.16 -12.93
C ILE A 152 1.22 7.71 -12.84
N ARG A 153 0.57 7.87 -13.99
CA ARG A 153 -0.87 8.09 -14.03
C ARG A 153 -1.52 6.73 -13.77
N PRO A 154 -2.55 6.65 -12.92
CA PRO A 154 -3.25 5.40 -12.66
C PRO A 154 -3.88 4.90 -13.97
N ALA A 155 -3.21 3.96 -14.63
CA ALA A 155 -3.69 3.27 -15.82
C ALA A 155 -3.74 1.77 -15.51
N SER A 156 -4.85 1.16 -15.90
CA SER A 156 -5.48 -0.03 -15.30
C SER A 156 -4.83 -1.40 -15.56
N THR A 157 -3.51 -1.50 -15.72
CA THR A 157 -2.83 -2.80 -15.95
C THR A 157 -1.45 -2.89 -15.30
N ASP A 158 -1.19 -2.13 -14.24
CA ASP A 158 0.10 -2.20 -13.55
C ASP A 158 0.41 -3.63 -13.09
N ASN A 159 1.52 -4.20 -13.58
CA ASN A 159 2.11 -5.39 -13.00
C ASN A 159 2.45 -5.06 -11.53
N PHE A 160 1.80 -5.76 -10.59
CA PHE A 160 1.94 -5.53 -9.15
C PHE A 160 3.04 -6.41 -8.56
N GLU A 161 4.32 -6.11 -8.82
CA GLU A 161 5.38 -6.92 -8.21
C GLU A 161 5.72 -6.49 -6.79
N LEU A 162 6.06 -7.50 -5.99
CA LEU A 162 6.67 -7.37 -4.67
C LEU A 162 8.18 -7.11 -4.84
N PRO A 163 8.82 -6.42 -3.88
CA PRO A 163 10.28 -6.38 -3.81
C PRO A 163 10.86 -7.79 -3.68
N GLU A 164 11.92 -8.08 -4.43
CA GLU A 164 12.60 -9.38 -4.40
C GLU A 164 13.25 -9.66 -3.03
N ASP A 165 13.96 -8.65 -2.48
CA ASP A 165 14.55 -8.73 -1.15
C ASP A 165 13.58 -8.29 -0.04
N LYS A 166 13.71 -8.93 1.13
CA LYS A 166 12.84 -8.70 2.30
C LYS A 166 13.48 -7.82 3.36
N ILE A 167 14.67 -7.30 3.07
CA ILE A 167 15.31 -6.32 3.92
C ILE A 167 14.65 -4.97 3.63
N ALA A 168 14.11 -4.36 4.67
CA ALA A 168 13.67 -2.98 4.64
C ALA A 168 14.62 -2.15 5.50
N VAL A 169 15.10 -1.03 4.97
CA VAL A 169 15.95 -0.10 5.71
C VAL A 169 15.13 1.14 6.03
N VAL A 170 15.07 1.50 7.31
CA VAL A 170 14.36 2.68 7.82
C VAL A 170 15.40 3.61 8.42
N MET A 171 15.44 4.85 7.92
CA MET A 171 16.42 5.85 8.34
C MET A 171 15.72 7.16 8.68
N GLU A 172 16.14 7.75 9.80
CA GLU A 172 15.68 9.04 10.29
C GLU A 172 16.89 9.93 10.49
N ALA A 173 17.06 10.96 9.66
CA ALA A 173 18.07 12.00 9.85
C ALA A 173 17.53 13.22 10.58
N MET A 174 16.21 13.37 10.68
CA MET A 174 15.60 14.53 11.31
C MET A 174 15.83 14.51 12.83
N GLY A 175 16.01 15.70 13.40
CA GLY A 175 16.07 15.89 14.85
C GLY A 175 14.69 15.82 15.51
N SER A 176 14.66 15.87 16.84
CA SER A 176 13.43 15.80 17.66
C SER A 176 12.46 16.97 17.45
N ALA A 177 12.88 18.04 16.75
CA ALA A 177 12.01 19.15 16.36
C ALA A 177 10.96 18.76 15.31
N PHE A 178 11.07 17.58 14.71
CA PHE A 178 10.18 17.09 13.67
C PHE A 178 9.47 15.82 14.14
N GLU A 179 8.19 15.69 13.77
CA GLU A 179 7.46 14.44 13.96
C GLU A 179 8.12 13.35 13.11
N SER A 180 8.55 12.26 13.74
CA SER A 180 9.16 11.13 13.06
C SER A 180 8.11 10.05 12.79
N SER A 181 7.99 9.65 11.53
CA SER A 181 7.19 8.47 11.15
C SER A 181 8.03 7.20 11.12
N ALA A 182 9.33 7.25 11.43
CA ALA A 182 10.23 6.09 11.36
C ALA A 182 9.70 4.90 12.19
N GLY A 183 9.19 5.15 13.40
CA GLY A 183 8.58 4.10 14.24
C GLY A 183 7.27 3.53 13.65
N THR A 184 6.42 4.39 13.07
CA THR A 184 5.19 3.95 12.37
C THR A 184 5.53 3.10 11.15
N VAL A 185 6.52 3.53 10.35
CA VAL A 185 6.98 2.83 9.15
C VAL A 185 7.67 1.52 9.48
N GLU A 186 8.53 1.48 10.51
CA GLU A 186 9.14 0.25 11.02
C GLU A 186 8.05 -0.75 11.42
N LYS A 187 7.07 -0.31 12.22
CA LYS A 187 5.98 -1.17 12.68
C LYS A 187 5.16 -1.72 11.52
N ALA A 188 4.82 -0.89 10.53
CA ALA A 188 4.09 -1.30 9.34
C ALA A 188 4.87 -2.35 8.52
N LEU A 189 6.16 -2.14 8.27
CA LEU A 189 7.00 -3.07 7.51
C LEU A 189 7.28 -4.37 8.27
N ALA A 190 7.46 -4.30 9.58
CA ALA A 190 7.63 -5.46 10.45
C ALA A 190 6.32 -6.23 10.69
N TYR A 191 5.16 -5.63 10.35
CA TYR A 191 3.85 -6.23 10.56
C TYR A 191 3.83 -7.64 9.99
N HIS A 192 3.41 -8.60 10.82
CA HIS A 192 3.30 -10.00 10.43
C HIS A 192 4.63 -10.69 10.03
N GLY A 193 5.78 -10.09 10.37
CA GLY A 193 7.12 -10.60 10.03
C GLY A 193 7.44 -10.53 8.54
N ARG A 194 6.82 -9.59 7.82
CA ARG A 194 6.94 -9.46 6.36
C ARG A 194 8.34 -9.05 5.94
N TYR A 195 8.86 -7.97 6.53
CA TYR A 195 10.21 -7.49 6.27
C TYR A 195 11.12 -7.70 7.48
N GLN A 196 12.38 -8.00 7.20
CA GLN A 196 13.47 -7.81 8.15
C GLN A 196 13.81 -6.32 8.15
N VAL A 197 13.22 -5.58 9.08
CA VAL A 197 13.46 -4.14 9.19
C VAL A 197 14.79 -3.90 9.89
N ILE A 198 15.63 -3.08 9.28
CA ILE A 198 16.88 -2.59 9.84
C ILE A 198 16.74 -1.08 10.00
N VAL A 199 16.61 -0.63 11.24
CA VAL A 199 16.66 0.79 11.58
C VAL A 199 18.11 1.21 11.68
N ILE A 200 18.52 2.18 10.87
CA ILE A 200 19.90 2.65 10.80
C ILE A 200 19.92 4.14 11.05
N ASP A 201 20.80 4.60 11.93
CA ASP A 201 21.16 6.01 11.99
C ASP A 201 21.90 6.39 10.72
N PRO A 202 21.39 7.33 9.90
CA PRO A 202 21.98 7.68 8.62
C PRO A 202 23.21 8.55 8.81
N THR A 203 24.28 7.99 9.37
CA THR A 203 25.62 8.57 9.42
C THR A 203 26.34 8.31 8.10
N VAL A 204 27.35 9.13 7.76
CA VAL A 204 28.17 8.95 6.57
C VAL A 204 28.72 7.52 6.45
N ASP A 205 29.21 6.94 7.55
CA ASP A 205 29.78 5.58 7.53
C ASP A 205 28.71 4.49 7.35
N ASN A 206 27.56 4.62 8.02
CA ASN A 206 26.47 3.65 7.87
C ASN A 206 25.90 3.69 6.45
N LEU A 207 25.80 4.87 5.85
CA LEU A 207 25.33 5.04 4.47
C LEU A 207 26.28 4.45 3.42
N LYS A 208 27.57 4.26 3.75
CA LYS A 208 28.53 3.54 2.88
C LYS A 208 28.34 2.03 2.89
N THR A 209 27.67 1.49 3.91
CA THR A 209 27.64 0.05 4.22
C THR A 209 26.24 -0.55 4.17
N LEU A 210 25.29 0.14 3.53
CA LEU A 210 23.92 -0.34 3.41
C LEU A 210 23.84 -1.79 2.87
N PRO A 211 22.91 -2.61 3.40
CA PRO A 211 22.67 -3.95 2.89
C PRO A 211 21.99 -3.91 1.52
N LYS A 212 21.87 -5.07 0.85
CA LYS A 212 20.94 -5.20 -0.28
C LYS A 212 19.50 -5.18 0.28
N MET A 213 18.62 -4.39 -0.30
CA MET A 213 17.28 -4.12 0.24
C MET A 213 16.19 -4.12 -0.83
N GLY A 214 14.96 -4.42 -0.40
CA GLY A 214 13.75 -4.27 -1.20
C GLY A 214 13.00 -2.98 -0.91
N VAL A 215 13.13 -2.45 0.30
CA VAL A 215 12.44 -1.22 0.71
C VAL A 215 13.41 -0.28 1.41
N LEU A 216 13.39 0.99 1.03
CA LEU A 216 14.07 2.08 1.72
C LEU A 216 13.05 3.13 2.16
N TYR A 217 13.09 3.50 3.42
CA TYR A 217 12.46 4.72 3.95
C TYR A 217 13.57 5.64 4.46
N PHE A 218 13.61 6.88 3.97
CA PHE A 218 14.59 7.87 4.43
C PHE A 218 13.92 9.22 4.68
N SER A 219 13.74 9.55 5.95
CA SER A 219 13.34 10.88 6.42
C SER A 219 14.58 11.77 6.62
N SER A 220 14.61 12.91 5.95
CA SER A 220 15.75 13.83 5.98
C SER A 220 15.35 15.24 5.51
N HIS A 221 16.33 16.15 5.45
CA HIS A 221 16.24 17.30 4.55
C HIS A 221 16.89 16.97 3.20
N GLY A 222 16.37 17.62 2.17
CA GLY A 222 16.88 17.55 0.82
C GLY A 222 16.97 18.94 0.23
N ALA A 223 17.94 19.16 -0.63
CA ALA A 223 18.03 20.38 -1.42
C ALA A 223 18.80 20.11 -2.72
N PRO A 224 18.45 20.80 -3.82
CA PRO A 224 19.30 20.91 -4.98
C PRO A 224 20.67 21.41 -4.55
N ASN A 225 21.69 20.73 -5.02
CA ASN A 225 23.07 21.08 -4.78
C ASN A 225 23.73 21.37 -6.11
N ASN A 226 24.74 22.25 -6.12
CA ASN A 226 25.67 22.29 -7.23
C ASN A 226 26.92 21.51 -6.79
N VAL A 227 27.39 20.60 -7.63
CA VAL A 227 28.65 19.89 -7.39
C VAL A 227 29.68 20.45 -8.37
N LEU A 228 30.92 20.65 -7.93
CA LEU A 228 32.01 20.91 -8.86
C LEU A 228 32.43 19.59 -9.49
N ASP A 229 32.33 19.50 -10.81
CA ASP A 229 32.83 18.39 -11.59
C ASP A 229 33.80 18.90 -12.66
N GLY A 230 35.07 18.55 -12.55
CA GLY A 230 36.13 19.11 -13.40
C GLY A 230 36.25 20.64 -13.35
N GLY A 231 35.83 21.27 -12.24
CA GLY A 231 35.78 22.73 -12.09
C GLY A 231 34.53 23.40 -12.66
N VAL A 232 33.60 22.63 -13.24
CA VAL A 232 32.31 23.11 -13.72
C VAL A 232 31.23 22.82 -12.67
N LEU A 233 30.36 23.79 -12.41
CA LEU A 233 29.19 23.57 -11.55
C LEU A 233 28.15 22.76 -12.31
N VAL A 234 27.92 21.53 -11.85
CA VAL A 234 26.85 20.66 -12.34
C VAL A 234 25.71 20.62 -11.34
N PRO A 235 24.44 20.70 -11.78
CA PRO A 235 23.30 20.47 -10.92
C PRO A 235 23.33 19.06 -10.33
N GLY A 236 22.97 18.93 -9.07
CA GLY A 236 22.85 17.68 -8.36
C GLY A 236 21.89 17.80 -7.17
N PHE A 237 21.91 16.81 -6.30
CA PHE A 237 21.09 16.77 -5.10
C PHE A 237 21.92 16.37 -3.87
N ALA A 238 21.46 16.78 -2.69
CA ALA A 238 22.07 16.39 -1.43
C ALA A 238 21.00 15.98 -0.40
N LEU A 239 21.30 14.94 0.39
CA LEU A 239 20.45 14.42 1.47
C LEU A 239 21.18 14.51 2.80
N TRP A 240 20.58 15.18 3.79
CA TRP A 240 21.19 15.43 5.09
C TRP A 240 21.38 14.10 5.88
N THR A 241 22.54 13.93 6.51
CA THR A 241 22.92 12.82 7.40
C THR A 241 22.91 13.23 8.89
N LYS A 242 22.95 12.24 9.80
CA LYS A 242 23.20 12.47 11.25
C LYS A 242 24.67 12.77 11.59
N THR A 243 25.58 12.85 10.62
CA THR A 243 27.00 13.10 10.91
C THR A 243 27.28 14.60 11.01
N LYS A 244 27.45 15.08 12.23
CA LYS A 244 27.80 16.48 12.53
C LYS A 244 29.12 16.90 11.89
N VAL A 245 29.18 18.16 11.45
CA VAL A 245 30.41 18.80 11.01
C VAL A 245 31.13 19.36 12.24
N ASP A 246 32.33 18.84 12.50
CA ASP A 246 33.23 19.28 13.57
C ASP A 246 34.68 19.05 13.13
N GLU A 247 35.66 19.49 13.93
CA GLU A 247 37.08 19.37 13.59
C GLU A 247 37.52 17.93 13.30
N ARG A 248 36.99 16.95 14.03
CA ARG A 248 37.37 15.53 13.85
C ARG A 248 36.77 14.98 12.57
N SER A 249 35.50 15.29 12.30
CA SER A 249 34.79 14.80 11.13
C SER A 249 35.29 15.46 9.85
N GLU A 250 35.69 16.73 9.91
CA GLU A 250 36.39 17.45 8.82
C GLU A 250 37.67 16.74 8.41
N ILE A 251 38.53 16.38 9.38
CA ILE A 251 39.76 15.62 9.10
C ILE A 251 39.43 14.27 8.49
N LYS A 252 38.49 13.53 9.11
CA LYS A 252 38.11 12.17 8.72
C LYS A 252 37.56 12.10 7.30
N TYR A 253 36.68 13.02 6.91
CA TYR A 253 35.98 13.00 5.63
C TYR A 253 36.53 14.00 4.61
N SER A 254 37.72 14.57 4.88
CA SER A 254 38.33 15.59 4.03
C SER A 254 38.47 15.15 2.57
N GLN A 255 38.71 13.86 2.32
CA GLN A 255 38.81 13.32 0.96
C GLN A 255 37.44 13.25 0.30
N GLU A 256 36.42 12.73 0.98
CA GLU A 256 35.07 12.65 0.45
C GLU A 256 34.44 14.01 0.16
N ILE A 257 34.79 15.03 0.94
CA ILE A 257 34.40 16.41 0.67
C ILE A 257 35.09 16.93 -0.61
N ARG A 258 36.40 16.70 -0.75
CA ARG A 258 37.16 17.09 -1.95
C ARG A 258 36.68 16.37 -3.22
N ASP A 259 36.31 15.11 -3.09
CA ASP A 259 35.79 14.28 -4.19
C ASP A 259 34.34 14.62 -4.54
N GLY A 260 33.70 15.49 -3.75
CA GLY A 260 32.30 15.90 -3.94
C GLY A 260 31.28 14.83 -3.55
N PHE A 261 31.66 13.83 -2.77
CA PHE A 261 30.73 12.85 -2.18
C PHE A 261 29.93 13.44 -1.02
N LEU A 262 30.50 14.42 -0.32
CA LEU A 262 29.85 15.08 0.81
C LEU A 262 29.81 16.59 0.59
N VAL A 263 28.74 17.21 1.07
CA VAL A 263 28.61 18.65 1.23
C VAL A 263 28.28 18.97 2.68
N ARG A 264 28.74 20.12 3.17
CA ARG A 264 28.32 20.65 4.48
C ARG A 264 26.95 21.25 4.30
N MET A 265 25.96 20.76 5.03
CA MET A 265 24.58 21.19 4.93
C MET A 265 24.11 21.72 6.28
N THR A 266 23.66 22.97 6.28
CA THR A 266 22.98 23.62 7.40
C THR A 266 21.52 23.74 7.00
N ALA A 267 20.57 23.15 7.72
CA ALA A 267 19.19 23.59 7.54
C ALA A 267 18.87 24.73 8.47
N LEU A 268 18.21 25.72 7.90
CA LEU A 268 17.78 26.91 8.59
C LEU A 268 16.25 26.83 8.67
N ASP A 269 15.76 26.25 9.76
CA ASP A 269 14.33 26.23 10.06
C ASP A 269 13.97 27.47 10.90
N ARG A 270 13.00 28.25 10.43
CA ARG A 270 12.50 29.47 11.10
C ARG A 270 11.93 29.17 12.50
N ARG A 271 11.64 27.91 12.85
CA ARG A 271 11.17 27.53 14.20
C ARG A 271 12.18 27.85 15.30
N SER A 272 13.49 27.79 15.03
CA SER A 272 14.52 28.05 16.04
C SER A 272 14.56 29.51 16.50
N ALA A 273 14.10 30.43 15.64
CA ALA A 273 14.02 31.85 15.97
C ALA A 273 12.81 32.23 16.84
N PHE A 274 11.76 31.40 16.88
CA PHE A 274 10.49 31.68 17.59
C PHE A 274 10.30 30.90 18.89
N TYR A 275 10.99 29.78 19.07
CA TYR A 275 11.07 29.16 20.39
C TYR A 275 12.00 30.00 21.26
N ASP A 276 11.44 30.49 22.36
CA ASP A 276 12.12 31.33 23.32
C ASP A 276 13.45 30.69 23.73
N ASP A 277 14.55 31.44 23.58
CA ASP A 277 15.90 31.10 24.07
C ASP A 277 15.81 30.67 25.55
N ASP A 278 14.78 31.14 26.27
CA ASP A 278 14.41 30.74 27.63
C ASP A 278 14.15 29.23 27.82
N LEU A 279 13.55 28.51 26.86
CA LEU A 279 13.31 27.06 27.02
C LEU A 279 14.59 26.22 26.83
N CYS A 280 15.45 26.57 25.88
CA CYS A 280 16.78 25.94 25.76
C CYS A 280 17.70 26.37 26.94
N ARG A 281 17.59 27.61 27.44
CA ARG A 281 18.42 28.12 28.56
C ARG A 281 17.99 27.66 29.94
N ARG A 282 16.71 27.35 30.17
CA ARG A 282 16.20 26.97 31.49
C ARG A 282 16.59 25.58 31.96
N GLY A 283 17.35 24.83 31.15
CA GLY A 283 17.81 23.49 31.53
C GLY A 283 16.64 22.58 31.94
N ILE A 284 15.45 22.84 31.38
CA ILE A 284 14.35 21.90 31.53
C ILE A 284 14.78 20.72 30.68
N ASP A 285 15.14 19.62 31.33
CA ASP A 285 15.54 18.32 30.76
C ASP A 285 14.40 17.66 29.92
N VAL A 286 13.66 18.44 29.15
CA VAL A 286 13.11 17.91 27.92
C VAL A 286 14.31 17.89 26.98
N GLU A 287 14.69 16.71 26.52
CA GLU A 287 15.60 16.42 25.40
C GLU A 287 15.17 17.08 24.07
N VAL A 288 14.71 18.34 24.11
CA VAL A 288 14.65 19.21 22.94
C VAL A 288 16.10 19.54 22.63
N ASN A 289 16.73 18.61 21.91
CA ASN A 289 18.07 18.76 21.44
C ASN A 289 18.09 19.98 20.51
N CYS A 290 18.48 21.15 21.04
CA CYS A 290 18.63 22.39 20.29
C CYS A 290 19.80 22.30 19.26
N ASP A 291 20.42 21.11 19.11
CA ASP A 291 21.28 20.70 17.99
C ASP A 291 20.62 20.84 16.60
N GLY A 292 19.33 21.20 16.52
CA GLY A 292 18.62 21.44 15.25
C GLY A 292 19.22 22.53 14.35
N GLU A 293 20.11 23.38 14.88
CA GLU A 293 20.86 24.37 14.09
C GLU A 293 22.26 23.89 13.65
N ALA A 294 22.68 22.68 14.02
CA ALA A 294 24.02 22.23 13.71
C ALA A 294 24.17 21.89 12.22
N THR A 295 25.26 22.37 11.63
CA THR A 295 25.71 21.88 10.32
C THR A 295 26.15 20.41 10.40
N HIS A 296 25.72 19.63 9.43
CA HIS A 296 26.12 18.23 9.26
C HIS A 296 26.55 17.97 7.82
N TYR A 297 27.03 16.77 7.54
CA TYR A 297 27.21 16.35 6.16
C TYR A 297 25.89 15.97 5.52
N ALA A 298 25.79 16.23 4.23
CA ALA A 298 24.82 15.63 3.34
C ALA A 298 25.53 14.80 2.26
N VAL A 299 24.96 13.66 1.92
CA VAL A 299 25.45 12.80 0.84
C VAL A 299 24.96 13.33 -0.50
N THR A 300 25.84 13.39 -1.50
CA THR A 300 25.51 13.89 -2.84
C THR A 300 25.13 12.75 -3.80
N ASP A 301 24.69 13.10 -5.01
CA ASP A 301 24.49 12.11 -6.07
C ASP A 301 25.74 11.23 -6.30
N LYS A 302 26.94 11.81 -6.31
CA LYS A 302 28.21 11.06 -6.45
C LYS A 302 28.39 10.03 -5.34
N PHE A 303 27.93 10.32 -4.12
CA PHE A 303 27.98 9.35 -3.03
C PHE A 303 27.04 8.19 -3.29
N ILE A 304 25.80 8.48 -3.69
CA ILE A 304 24.79 7.45 -3.99
C ILE A 304 25.28 6.56 -5.15
N GLU A 305 25.79 7.15 -6.24
CA GLU A 305 26.36 6.41 -7.38
C GLU A 305 27.47 5.45 -6.97
N LYS A 306 28.28 5.84 -5.99
CA LYS A 306 29.41 5.04 -5.53
C LYS A 306 28.99 3.96 -4.53
N TYR A 307 28.22 4.31 -3.51
CA TYR A 307 28.00 3.45 -2.35
C TYR A 307 26.65 2.71 -2.36
N TRP A 308 25.64 3.24 -3.05
CA TRP A 308 24.30 2.63 -3.11
C TRP A 308 24.08 1.80 -4.38
N LYS A 309 25.01 1.85 -5.33
CA LYS A 309 24.98 1.01 -6.51
C LYS A 309 24.83 -0.46 -6.14
N SER A 310 23.84 -1.11 -6.75
CA SER A 310 23.52 -2.53 -6.53
C SER A 310 23.08 -2.88 -5.11
N LYS A 311 22.68 -1.88 -4.30
CA LYS A 311 22.05 -2.09 -2.99
C LYS A 311 20.56 -2.31 -3.08
N PHE A 312 19.96 -2.06 -4.23
CA PHE A 312 18.53 -2.27 -4.45
C PHE A 312 18.29 -3.57 -5.22
N SER A 313 17.35 -4.36 -4.73
CA SER A 313 16.88 -5.58 -5.38
C SER A 313 15.90 -5.26 -6.52
N SER A 314 15.57 -6.27 -7.34
CA SER A 314 14.53 -6.08 -8.36
C SER A 314 13.20 -5.70 -7.71
N ASN A 315 12.46 -4.80 -8.38
CA ASN A 315 11.19 -4.26 -7.90
C ASN A 315 11.28 -3.58 -6.52
N SER A 316 12.42 -2.98 -6.18
CA SER A 316 12.55 -2.27 -4.91
C SER A 316 11.77 -0.95 -4.88
N PHE A 317 11.42 -0.51 -3.67
CA PHE A 317 10.75 0.76 -3.41
C PHE A 317 11.58 1.68 -2.52
N ALA A 318 11.65 2.97 -2.85
CA ALA A 318 12.27 3.99 -2.02
C ALA A 318 11.30 5.13 -1.71
N PHE A 319 10.97 5.34 -0.44
CA PHE A 319 10.22 6.51 0.02
C PHE A 319 11.21 7.54 0.57
N MET A 320 11.42 8.61 -0.19
CA MET A 320 12.38 9.68 0.10
C MET A 320 11.65 10.87 0.73
N ASP A 321 11.49 10.84 2.04
CA ASP A 321 10.70 11.82 2.80
C ASP A 321 11.56 13.05 3.16
N ALA A 322 11.87 13.86 2.15
CA ALA A 322 12.61 15.10 2.29
C ALA A 322 12.20 16.14 1.23
N CYS A 323 12.52 17.41 1.46
CA CYS A 323 12.21 18.50 0.53
C CYS A 323 12.83 18.25 -0.85
N SER A 324 12.08 18.50 -1.91
CA SER A 324 12.54 18.45 -3.31
C SER A 324 13.11 17.09 -3.77
N THR A 325 12.80 15.97 -3.09
CA THR A 325 13.29 14.63 -3.47
C THR A 325 12.74 14.09 -4.79
N ALA A 326 11.72 14.72 -5.37
CA ALA A 326 11.32 14.44 -6.74
C ALA A 326 12.22 15.12 -7.79
N ALA A 327 13.32 15.77 -7.40
CA ALA A 327 14.29 16.31 -8.33
C ALA A 327 14.80 15.26 -9.34
N VAL A 328 14.87 15.63 -10.61
CA VAL A 328 15.28 14.73 -11.71
C VAL A 328 16.68 14.16 -11.49
N SER A 329 17.60 14.93 -10.92
CA SER A 329 18.94 14.47 -10.56
C SER A 329 18.89 13.30 -9.57
N LEU A 330 18.10 13.43 -8.49
CA LEU A 330 17.93 12.36 -7.51
C LEU A 330 17.25 11.12 -8.12
N GLN A 331 16.21 11.32 -8.94
CA GLN A 331 15.55 10.22 -9.65
C GLN A 331 16.53 9.45 -10.56
N SER A 332 17.39 10.17 -11.28
CA SER A 332 18.40 9.57 -12.17
C SER A 332 19.41 8.74 -11.39
N VAL A 333 19.94 9.25 -10.28
CA VAL A 333 20.92 8.51 -9.48
C VAL A 333 20.31 7.31 -8.77
N LEU A 334 19.08 7.41 -8.27
CA LEU A 334 18.38 6.28 -7.66
C LEU A 334 18.05 5.19 -8.69
N ARG A 335 17.68 5.58 -9.92
CA ARG A 335 17.54 4.64 -11.04
C ARG A 335 18.84 3.88 -11.29
N ASN A 336 19.96 4.60 -11.37
CA ASN A 336 21.30 4.01 -11.56
C ASN A 336 21.74 3.14 -10.37
N ALA A 337 21.24 3.43 -9.16
CA ALA A 337 21.49 2.61 -7.98
C ALA A 337 20.70 1.28 -7.97
N GLY A 338 19.64 1.18 -8.78
CA GLY A 338 18.79 -0.01 -8.91
C GLY A 338 17.37 0.15 -8.36
N VAL A 339 16.96 1.36 -7.93
CA VAL A 339 15.61 1.59 -7.40
C VAL A 339 14.58 1.40 -8.51
N ALA A 340 13.53 0.59 -8.28
CA ALA A 340 12.46 0.39 -9.26
C ALA A 340 11.43 1.52 -9.24
N THR A 341 10.87 1.82 -8.06
CA THR A 341 9.90 2.92 -7.88
C THR A 341 10.31 3.77 -6.68
N MET A 342 10.08 5.08 -6.76
CA MET A 342 10.28 5.97 -5.63
C MET A 342 9.06 6.86 -5.37
N ALA A 343 8.91 7.26 -4.11
CA ALA A 343 8.04 8.35 -3.69
C ALA A 343 8.91 9.53 -3.22
N GLY A 344 8.52 10.77 -3.55
CA GLY A 344 9.26 11.97 -3.15
C GLY A 344 8.48 13.26 -3.39
N TRP A 345 8.88 14.33 -2.70
CA TRP A 345 8.23 15.65 -2.76
C TRP A 345 8.86 16.54 -3.84
N ASP A 346 8.05 17.25 -4.62
CA ASP A 346 8.54 18.14 -5.69
C ASP A 346 9.12 19.48 -5.21
N SER A 347 8.89 19.83 -3.95
CA SER A 347 9.35 21.07 -3.33
C SER A 347 9.42 20.92 -1.80
N SER A 348 9.42 22.03 -1.09
CA SER A 348 9.32 22.15 0.37
C SER A 348 8.11 21.41 0.95
N VAL A 349 8.29 20.70 2.05
CA VAL A 349 7.19 20.05 2.78
C VAL A 349 7.31 20.26 4.29
N GLY A 350 6.17 20.53 4.95
CA GLY A 350 6.06 20.59 6.41
C GLY A 350 6.28 19.22 7.07
N GLY A 351 6.80 19.22 8.31
CA GLY A 351 7.04 18.00 9.08
C GLY A 351 5.77 17.18 9.32
N LYS A 352 4.67 17.84 9.69
CA LYS A 352 3.39 17.17 9.97
C LYS A 352 2.76 16.53 8.73
N VAL A 353 2.86 17.20 7.59
CA VAL A 353 2.30 16.69 6.34
C VAL A 353 3.12 15.51 5.83
N SER A 354 4.45 15.62 5.89
CA SER A 354 5.39 14.55 5.62
C SER A 354 5.12 13.33 6.52
N PHE A 355 5.04 13.52 7.84
CA PHE A 355 4.70 12.47 8.82
C PHE A 355 3.37 11.77 8.49
N ARG A 356 2.31 12.54 8.24
CA ARG A 356 0.98 12.01 7.91
C ARG A 356 1.01 11.21 6.61
N ALA A 357 1.66 11.72 5.59
CA ALA A 357 1.74 11.09 4.27
C ALA A 357 2.50 9.76 4.31
N SER A 358 3.69 9.73 4.94
CA SER A 358 4.47 8.49 5.05
C SER A 358 3.79 7.46 5.97
N SER A 359 3.22 7.90 7.11
CA SER A 359 2.46 7.01 8.01
C SER A 359 1.24 6.40 7.31
N TYR A 360 0.46 7.21 6.58
CA TYR A 360 -0.69 6.76 5.81
C TYR A 360 -0.27 5.76 4.73
N PHE A 361 0.77 6.07 3.94
CA PHE A 361 1.22 5.20 2.86
C PHE A 361 1.59 3.81 3.36
N PHE A 362 2.47 3.72 4.36
CA PHE A 362 2.95 2.41 4.84
C PHE A 362 1.87 1.65 5.61
N ASP A 363 0.97 2.32 6.32
CA ASP A 363 -0.17 1.68 6.96
C ASP A 363 -1.08 0.98 5.93
N ARG A 364 -1.46 1.68 4.86
CA ARG A 364 -2.32 1.13 3.79
C ARG A 364 -1.60 0.11 2.92
N ALA A 365 -0.33 0.31 2.61
CA ALA A 365 0.47 -0.62 1.79
C ALA A 365 0.73 -1.95 2.49
N THR A 366 0.62 -1.98 3.82
CA THR A 366 0.78 -3.19 4.63
C THR A 366 -0.55 -3.64 5.26
N GLY A 367 -1.64 -2.90 5.12
CA GLY A 367 -2.91 -3.25 5.78
C GLY A 367 -2.76 -3.38 7.30
N LEU A 368 -1.89 -2.58 7.92
CA LEU A 368 -1.68 -2.56 9.37
C LEU A 368 -2.94 -2.02 10.09
N ASN A 369 -3.58 -1.00 9.51
CA ASN A 369 -4.79 -0.37 10.02
C ASN A 369 -4.66 0.15 11.46
N GLU A 370 -3.56 0.84 11.75
CA GLU A 370 -3.33 1.51 13.02
C GLU A 370 -3.29 3.03 12.92
N PHE A 371 -2.82 3.56 11.79
CA PHE A 371 -2.84 5.00 11.50
C PHE A 371 -4.14 5.37 10.80
N GLU A 372 -4.86 6.38 11.30
CA GLU A 372 -6.18 6.78 10.78
C GLU A 372 -7.09 5.56 10.54
N LYS A 373 -7.31 4.78 11.62
CA LYS A 373 -7.97 3.47 11.59
C LYS A 373 -9.34 3.52 10.89
N VAL A 374 -9.60 2.52 10.05
CA VAL A 374 -10.91 2.32 9.43
C VAL A 374 -11.54 0.97 9.84
N THR A 375 -12.86 0.89 9.75
CA THR A 375 -13.65 -0.32 10.02
C THR A 375 -14.50 -0.68 8.79
N PRO A 376 -14.43 -1.92 8.28
CA PRO A 376 -13.50 -2.98 8.65
C PRO A 376 -12.04 -2.58 8.31
N PRO A 377 -11.05 -3.26 8.93
CA PRO A 377 -9.64 -3.02 8.65
C PRO A 377 -9.30 -3.13 7.17
N ASN A 378 -8.34 -2.32 6.74
CA ASN A 378 -7.85 -2.38 5.36
C ASN A 378 -7.03 -3.63 5.08
N ARG A 379 -7.27 -4.24 3.92
CA ARG A 379 -6.29 -5.12 3.27
C ARG A 379 -5.09 -4.29 2.81
N PRO A 380 -3.93 -4.90 2.49
CA PRO A 380 -2.87 -4.21 1.75
C PRO A 380 -3.38 -3.69 0.41
N PHE A 381 -2.97 -2.49 0.00
CA PHE A 381 -3.27 -1.92 -1.33
C PHE A 381 -1.98 -1.64 -2.10
N SER A 382 -2.10 -1.62 -3.43
CA SER A 382 -1.04 -1.16 -4.32
C SER A 382 -0.66 0.30 -4.08
N ALA A 383 0.60 0.63 -4.36
CA ALA A 383 1.11 1.99 -4.20
C ALA A 383 0.31 3.00 -5.05
N SER A 384 -0.11 2.63 -6.26
CA SER A 384 -0.91 3.49 -7.13
C SER A 384 -2.31 3.76 -6.56
N ALA A 385 -3.00 2.74 -6.01
CA ALA A 385 -4.28 2.91 -5.33
C ALA A 385 -4.18 3.82 -4.10
N ILE A 386 -3.10 3.68 -3.32
CA ILE A 386 -2.85 4.51 -2.15
C ILE A 386 -2.62 5.96 -2.56
N PHE A 387 -1.76 6.22 -3.56
CA PHE A 387 -1.51 7.58 -4.06
C PHE A 387 -2.76 8.22 -4.65
N ALA A 388 -3.60 7.46 -5.36
CA ALA A 388 -4.90 7.96 -5.82
C ALA A 388 -5.80 8.39 -4.65
N SER A 389 -5.80 7.62 -3.56
CA SER A 389 -6.53 7.97 -2.35
C SER A 389 -5.93 9.17 -1.61
N MET A 390 -4.60 9.26 -1.52
CA MET A 390 -3.91 10.41 -0.93
C MET A 390 -4.25 11.70 -1.69
N ALA A 391 -4.25 11.66 -3.03
CA ALA A 391 -4.65 12.78 -3.88
C ALA A 391 -6.09 13.24 -3.64
N LYS A 392 -7.02 12.29 -3.51
CA LYS A 392 -8.43 12.56 -3.22
C LYS A 392 -8.65 13.22 -1.86
N HIS A 393 -7.84 12.87 -0.86
CA HIS A 393 -7.95 13.37 0.51
C HIS A 393 -6.98 14.51 0.82
N GLY A 394 -6.20 14.99 -0.16
CA GLY A 394 -5.20 16.05 0.02
C GLY A 394 -4.05 15.66 0.96
N ILE A 395 -3.74 14.37 1.10
CA ILE A 395 -2.64 13.86 1.94
C ILE A 395 -1.30 13.97 1.19
N ASP A 396 -1.32 13.99 -0.14
CA ASP A 396 -0.17 14.15 -1.01
C ASP A 396 0.17 15.61 -1.34
N THR A 397 -0.57 16.59 -0.79
CA THR A 397 -0.36 18.01 -1.09
C THR A 397 -0.06 18.83 0.15
N PHE A 398 0.75 19.88 -0.03
CA PHE A 398 1.06 20.86 1.00
C PHE A 398 1.09 22.25 0.36
N GLU A 399 0.35 23.20 0.92
CA GLU A 399 0.52 24.61 0.54
C GLU A 399 1.83 25.11 1.13
N SER A 400 2.82 25.31 0.27
CA SER A 400 4.11 25.90 0.59
C SER A 400 4.15 27.33 0.11
N VAL A 401 4.89 28.20 0.80
CA VAL A 401 5.21 29.52 0.25
C VAL A 401 6.45 29.36 -0.63
N ASP A 402 6.32 29.65 -1.92
CA ASP A 402 7.46 29.84 -2.80
C ASP A 402 8.34 30.93 -2.21
N VAL A 403 9.48 30.48 -1.75
CA VAL A 403 10.39 31.20 -0.89
C VAL A 403 11.09 32.37 -1.57
N ILE A 404 11.01 32.47 -2.90
CA ILE A 404 11.60 33.55 -3.70
C ILE A 404 10.54 34.60 -4.03
N SER A 405 9.38 34.16 -4.52
CA SER A 405 8.30 35.04 -4.99
C SER A 405 7.30 35.41 -3.91
N GLY A 406 7.35 34.74 -2.75
CA GLY A 406 6.36 34.87 -1.68
C GLY A 406 4.98 34.34 -2.05
N ARG A 407 4.84 33.67 -3.20
CA ARG A 407 3.55 33.13 -3.68
C ARG A 407 3.26 31.81 -3.02
N ILE A 408 2.01 31.56 -2.67
CA ILE A 408 1.59 30.22 -2.25
C ILE A 408 1.66 29.30 -3.47
N THR A 409 2.38 28.20 -3.32
CA THR A 409 2.49 27.10 -4.25
C THR A 409 1.98 25.83 -3.60
N THR A 410 1.63 24.83 -4.41
CA THR A 410 1.26 23.50 -3.89
C THR A 410 2.40 22.55 -4.14
N THR A 411 3.09 22.13 -3.08
CA THR A 411 4.01 21.00 -3.11
C THR A 411 3.20 19.71 -3.23
N LYS A 412 3.67 18.77 -4.05
CA LYS A 412 3.08 17.44 -4.23
C LYS A 412 4.06 16.32 -3.93
N LEU A 413 3.56 15.29 -3.26
CA LEU A 413 4.20 13.98 -3.17
C LEU A 413 3.86 13.19 -4.42
N GLY A 414 4.87 12.79 -5.18
CA GLY A 414 4.69 11.99 -6.39
C GLY A 414 5.16 10.55 -6.23
N LEU A 415 4.59 9.66 -7.04
CA LEU A 415 5.06 8.29 -7.25
C LEU A 415 5.72 8.19 -8.64
N TYR A 416 6.99 7.83 -8.67
CA TYR A 416 7.83 7.84 -9.87
C TYR A 416 8.35 6.44 -10.17
N ARG A 417 7.96 5.88 -11.32
CA ARG A 417 8.54 4.61 -11.82
C ARG A 417 9.88 4.91 -12.48
N LEU A 418 10.95 4.39 -11.89
CA LEU A 418 12.32 4.55 -12.39
C LEU A 418 12.71 3.34 -13.27
N GLN A 419 12.30 2.13 -12.92
CA GLN A 419 12.48 0.89 -13.69
C GLN A 419 11.65 -0.24 -13.06
N GLY A 420 11.69 -1.44 -13.64
CA GLY A 420 11.02 -2.61 -13.07
C GLY A 420 9.50 -2.46 -12.98
N SER A 421 8.89 -3.25 -12.09
CA SER A 421 7.44 -3.39 -11.98
C SER A 421 6.94 -3.43 -10.53
N PHE A 422 7.62 -2.73 -9.61
CA PHE A 422 7.12 -2.60 -8.23
C PHE A 422 5.68 -2.05 -8.21
N GLY A 423 4.82 -2.67 -7.40
CA GLY A 423 3.45 -2.22 -7.18
C GLY A 423 2.88 -2.44 -5.78
N ILE A 424 3.33 -3.44 -5.03
CA ILE A 424 2.75 -3.81 -3.72
C ILE A 424 3.83 -4.11 -2.67
N LEU A 425 3.55 -3.86 -1.38
CA LEU A 425 4.44 -4.24 -0.27
C LEU A 425 4.04 -5.55 0.42
N ALA A 426 2.83 -6.04 0.18
CA ALA A 426 2.36 -7.33 0.69
C ALA A 426 1.28 -7.89 -0.24
N PRO A 427 1.16 -9.23 -0.36
CA PRO A 427 0.05 -9.83 -1.08
C PRO A 427 -1.27 -9.51 -0.37
N SER A 428 -2.35 -9.39 -1.13
CA SER A 428 -3.64 -8.89 -0.67
C SER A 428 -4.76 -9.81 -1.13
N ILE A 429 -5.69 -10.15 -0.24
CA ILE A 429 -6.94 -10.84 -0.60
C ILE A 429 -8.02 -9.76 -0.65
N LYS A 430 -8.64 -9.59 -1.82
CA LYS A 430 -9.78 -8.68 -2.00
C LYS A 430 -11.09 -9.40 -1.71
N GLN A 431 -11.29 -10.58 -2.30
CA GLN A 431 -12.50 -11.39 -2.13
C GLN A 431 -12.22 -12.85 -2.48
N MET A 432 -13.09 -13.74 -2.03
CA MET A 432 -13.07 -15.15 -2.40
C MET A 432 -14.45 -15.62 -2.90
N SER A 433 -14.47 -16.57 -3.82
CA SER A 433 -15.68 -17.26 -4.24
C SER A 433 -15.49 -18.77 -4.22
N VAL A 434 -16.48 -19.48 -3.67
CA VAL A 434 -16.50 -20.93 -3.58
C VAL A 434 -17.35 -21.46 -4.71
N ASN A 435 -16.82 -22.42 -5.48
CA ASN A 435 -17.59 -23.23 -6.42
C ASN A 435 -17.60 -24.65 -5.84
N GLU A 436 -18.69 -24.98 -5.16
CA GLU A 436 -18.85 -26.25 -4.46
C GLU A 436 -18.91 -27.47 -5.39
N PRO A 437 -19.68 -27.44 -6.52
CA PRO A 437 -19.69 -28.57 -7.46
C PRO A 437 -18.30 -28.97 -7.97
N ASP A 438 -17.46 -27.98 -8.28
CA ASP A 438 -16.09 -28.20 -8.76
C ASP A 438 -15.06 -28.34 -7.62
N GLN A 439 -15.48 -28.17 -6.36
CA GLN A 439 -14.60 -28.08 -5.20
C GLN A 439 -13.46 -27.08 -5.42
N LYS A 440 -13.80 -25.88 -5.90
CA LYS A 440 -12.84 -24.80 -6.16
C LYS A 440 -13.03 -23.64 -5.21
N LEU A 441 -11.91 -23.05 -4.80
CA LEU A 441 -11.87 -21.73 -4.18
C LEU A 441 -11.11 -20.80 -5.11
N ASN A 442 -11.78 -19.76 -5.57
CA ASN A 442 -11.16 -18.68 -6.32
C ASN A 442 -10.89 -17.51 -5.38
N ILE A 443 -9.66 -17.01 -5.36
CA ILE A 443 -9.23 -15.90 -4.53
C ILE A 443 -8.80 -14.78 -5.47
N SER A 444 -9.47 -13.63 -5.37
CA SER A 444 -9.11 -12.42 -6.13
C SER A 444 -8.38 -11.43 -5.23
N GLY A 445 -7.37 -10.74 -5.75
CA GLY A 445 -6.50 -9.90 -4.94
C GLY A 445 -5.36 -9.26 -5.70
N GLU A 446 -4.24 -9.03 -5.01
CA GLU A 446 -2.99 -8.52 -5.58
C GLU A 446 -1.85 -9.42 -5.05
N PHE A 447 -1.22 -10.21 -5.91
CA PHE A 447 -0.27 -11.26 -5.51
C PHE A 447 1.11 -11.13 -6.17
N GLY A 448 1.22 -10.38 -7.27
CA GLY A 448 2.42 -10.35 -8.12
C GLY A 448 2.57 -11.57 -9.01
N SER A 449 3.49 -11.52 -9.97
CA SER A 449 3.62 -12.54 -11.03
C SER A 449 4.93 -13.31 -11.01
N VAL A 450 5.87 -12.96 -10.13
CA VAL A 450 7.21 -13.57 -10.13
C VAL A 450 7.28 -14.89 -9.35
N GLU A 451 6.64 -14.99 -8.18
CA GLU A 451 6.76 -16.15 -7.29
C GLU A 451 5.41 -16.84 -7.07
N LYS A 452 5.36 -18.17 -7.24
CA LYS A 452 4.13 -18.95 -7.05
C LYS A 452 3.64 -18.81 -5.60
N PRO A 453 2.37 -18.43 -5.37
CA PRO A 453 1.82 -18.32 -4.03
C PRO A 453 1.62 -19.69 -3.37
N THR A 454 1.69 -19.70 -2.04
CA THR A 454 1.16 -20.77 -1.19
C THR A 454 -0.06 -20.24 -0.45
N VAL A 455 -1.07 -21.09 -0.27
CA VAL A 455 -2.29 -20.72 0.45
C VAL A 455 -2.50 -21.68 1.61
N THR A 456 -2.86 -21.12 2.77
CA THR A 456 -3.34 -21.89 3.91
C THR A 456 -4.78 -21.53 4.24
N ILE A 457 -5.58 -22.53 4.60
CA ILE A 457 -6.92 -22.35 5.16
C ILE A 457 -6.90 -22.95 6.57
N ASN A 458 -7.11 -22.13 7.60
CA ASN A 458 -6.98 -22.51 9.02
C ASN A 458 -5.65 -23.23 9.33
N GLY A 459 -4.55 -22.71 8.77
CA GLY A 459 -3.20 -23.26 8.93
C GLY A 459 -2.88 -24.48 8.05
N GLN A 460 -3.86 -25.09 7.38
CA GLN A 460 -3.64 -26.21 6.48
C GLN A 460 -3.26 -25.72 5.07
N ASN A 461 -2.14 -26.20 4.55
CA ASN A 461 -1.75 -25.90 3.17
C ASN A 461 -2.76 -26.53 2.19
N VAL A 462 -3.20 -25.74 1.20
CA VAL A 462 -4.07 -26.18 0.12
C VAL A 462 -3.36 -26.07 -1.23
N ASN A 463 -3.78 -26.89 -2.20
CA ASN A 463 -3.10 -26.98 -3.48
C ASN A 463 -3.54 -25.85 -4.43
N VAL A 464 -2.62 -24.92 -4.72
CA VAL A 464 -2.80 -23.89 -5.75
C VAL A 464 -2.61 -24.50 -7.14
N THR A 465 -3.69 -24.58 -7.91
CA THR A 465 -3.73 -25.15 -9.26
C THR A 465 -3.47 -24.11 -10.34
N GLU A 466 -4.00 -22.90 -10.19
CA GLU A 466 -3.79 -21.79 -11.11
C GLU A 466 -3.50 -20.50 -10.33
N TRP A 467 -2.67 -19.63 -10.89
CA TRP A 467 -2.38 -18.32 -10.29
C TRP A 467 -1.86 -17.33 -11.33
N ASN A 468 -2.12 -16.05 -11.10
CA ASN A 468 -1.52 -14.92 -11.79
C ASN A 468 -1.35 -13.74 -10.79
N ASN A 469 -1.19 -12.51 -11.30
CA ASN A 469 -0.99 -11.31 -10.49
C ASN A 469 -2.20 -10.91 -9.62
N ASP A 470 -3.43 -11.30 -9.97
CA ASP A 470 -4.66 -10.86 -9.31
C ASP A 470 -5.63 -12.00 -8.94
N HIS A 471 -5.28 -13.24 -9.26
CA HIS A 471 -6.13 -14.40 -9.14
C HIS A 471 -5.35 -15.64 -8.68
N ILE A 472 -5.96 -16.42 -7.79
CA ILE A 472 -5.50 -17.74 -7.37
C ILE A 472 -6.69 -18.70 -7.39
N THR A 473 -6.49 -19.87 -7.98
CA THR A 473 -7.46 -20.98 -7.92
C THR A 473 -6.88 -22.13 -7.13
N ILE A 474 -7.68 -22.62 -6.20
CA ILE A 474 -7.46 -23.89 -5.47
C ILE A 474 -8.47 -24.89 -6.02
N SER A 475 -8.02 -26.11 -6.27
CA SER A 475 -8.91 -27.24 -6.62
C SER A 475 -8.83 -28.32 -5.55
N ASN A 476 -9.87 -29.16 -5.50
CA ASN A 476 -10.06 -30.15 -4.45
C ASN A 476 -10.12 -29.50 -3.05
N LEU A 477 -10.84 -28.37 -2.96
CA LEU A 477 -11.13 -27.72 -1.68
C LEU A 477 -11.77 -28.74 -0.73
N PRO A 478 -11.16 -29.04 0.43
CA PRO A 478 -11.71 -30.02 1.36
C PRO A 478 -13.16 -29.69 1.68
N THR A 479 -14.06 -30.67 1.63
CA THR A 479 -15.51 -30.46 1.87
C THR A 479 -15.87 -30.53 3.35
N LYS A 480 -14.97 -31.09 4.15
CA LYS A 480 -15.03 -31.24 5.60
C LYS A 480 -13.60 -31.24 6.16
N ASP A 481 -13.48 -31.01 7.46
CA ASP A 481 -12.24 -31.08 8.24
C ASP A 481 -11.30 -29.86 8.09
N LEU A 482 -10.06 -30.01 8.53
CA LEU A 482 -9.09 -28.92 8.53
C LEU A 482 -8.80 -28.46 7.10
N GLY A 483 -8.98 -27.16 6.86
CA GLY A 483 -8.80 -26.54 5.54
C GLY A 483 -10.07 -26.43 4.70
N SER A 484 -11.25 -26.86 5.20
CA SER A 484 -12.53 -26.57 4.54
C SER A 484 -13.11 -25.19 4.88
N GLU A 485 -12.69 -24.59 6.01
CA GLU A 485 -13.10 -23.26 6.48
C GLU A 485 -12.02 -22.62 7.39
N GLY A 486 -12.20 -21.34 7.70
CA GLY A 486 -11.37 -20.56 8.64
C GLY A 486 -10.52 -19.51 7.95
N ASP A 487 -9.45 -19.09 8.61
CA ASP A 487 -8.57 -18.03 8.10
C ASP A 487 -7.83 -18.46 6.83
N VAL A 488 -8.08 -17.75 5.74
CA VAL A 488 -7.36 -17.86 4.48
C VAL A 488 -6.21 -16.87 4.49
N ILE A 489 -5.00 -17.37 4.24
CA ILE A 489 -3.78 -16.57 4.16
C ILE A 489 -3.04 -16.97 2.89
N VAL A 490 -2.73 -15.97 2.05
CA VAL A 490 -1.86 -16.12 0.89
C VAL A 490 -0.45 -15.70 1.28
N LYS A 491 0.55 -16.52 0.91
CA LYS A 491 1.97 -16.18 1.03
C LYS A 491 2.65 -16.20 -0.32
N VAL A 492 3.42 -15.15 -0.61
CA VAL A 492 4.28 -15.05 -1.79
C VAL A 492 5.71 -14.91 -1.27
N GLY A 493 6.49 -15.97 -1.46
CA GLY A 493 7.75 -16.17 -0.77
C GLY A 493 7.60 -16.19 0.75
N LYS A 494 8.09 -15.14 1.42
CA LYS A 494 7.95 -14.99 2.89
C LYS A 494 7.00 -13.85 3.27
N LEU A 495 6.45 -13.12 2.28
CA LEU A 495 5.44 -12.09 2.52
C LEU A 495 4.06 -12.76 2.60
N ARG A 496 3.19 -12.25 3.48
CA ARG A 496 1.88 -12.84 3.75
C ARG A 496 0.76 -11.81 3.75
N SER A 497 -0.41 -12.18 3.29
CA SER A 497 -1.61 -11.34 3.34
C SER A 497 -2.12 -11.16 4.77
N ASN A 498 -3.10 -10.29 4.94
CA ASN A 498 -3.96 -10.34 6.12
C ASN A 498 -4.81 -11.63 6.05
N ALA A 499 -5.20 -12.14 7.21
CA ALA A 499 -6.12 -13.28 7.28
C ALA A 499 -7.53 -12.84 6.90
N VAL A 500 -8.19 -13.63 6.04
CA VAL A 500 -9.56 -13.39 5.60
C VAL A 500 -10.40 -14.62 5.91
N PRO A 501 -11.57 -14.49 6.56
CA PRO A 501 -12.37 -15.65 6.95
C PRO A 501 -13.11 -16.27 5.76
N LEU A 502 -12.85 -17.55 5.48
CA LEU A 502 -13.75 -18.41 4.74
C LEU A 502 -14.74 -19.05 5.74
N THR A 503 -15.99 -18.62 5.71
CA THR A 503 -16.98 -19.04 6.71
C THR A 503 -17.77 -20.23 6.22
N ARG A 504 -18.08 -21.16 7.14
CA ARG A 504 -18.95 -22.31 6.92
C ARG A 504 -20.17 -22.22 7.81
N TRP A 505 -21.33 -22.48 7.23
CA TRP A 505 -22.58 -22.64 7.95
C TRP A 505 -23.09 -24.06 7.76
N VAL A 506 -23.56 -24.65 8.85
CA VAL A 506 -24.22 -25.96 8.86
C VAL A 506 -25.58 -25.76 9.50
N GLY A 507 -26.64 -26.17 8.82
CA GLY A 507 -28.00 -26.00 9.29
C GLY A 507 -28.90 -27.11 8.78
N GLY A 508 -30.05 -27.29 9.43
CA GLY A 508 -31.06 -28.23 8.97
C GLY A 508 -32.31 -27.48 8.54
N VAL A 509 -32.90 -27.86 7.41
CA VAL A 509 -34.22 -27.38 6.99
C VAL A 509 -35.18 -28.56 7.03
N LYS A 510 -36.29 -28.39 7.74
CA LYS A 510 -37.42 -29.32 7.71
C LYS A 510 -38.59 -28.63 7.04
N LEU A 511 -39.05 -29.21 5.93
CA LEU A 511 -40.21 -28.76 5.20
C LEU A 511 -41.25 -29.85 5.26
N TYR A 512 -42.49 -29.45 5.37
CA TYR A 512 -43.61 -30.33 5.11
C TYR A 512 -44.56 -29.61 4.16
N THR A 513 -45.11 -30.35 3.20
CA THR A 513 -46.18 -29.85 2.35
C THR A 513 -47.29 -30.89 2.24
N GLU A 514 -48.53 -30.41 2.30
CA GLU A 514 -49.73 -31.21 2.09
C GLU A 514 -50.19 -30.99 0.64
N HIS A 515 -49.82 -31.91 -0.25
CA HIS A 515 -50.18 -31.82 -1.67
C HIS A 515 -51.56 -32.40 -2.00
N CYS A 516 -52.15 -33.15 -1.07
CA CYS A 516 -53.52 -33.63 -1.18
C CYS A 516 -54.09 -33.80 0.24
N PRO A 517 -55.44 -33.91 0.43
CA PRO A 517 -56.06 -34.08 1.76
C PRO A 517 -55.56 -35.29 2.57
N ALA A 518 -54.79 -36.16 1.94
CA ALA A 518 -54.26 -37.39 2.49
C ALA A 518 -52.73 -37.55 2.28
N CYS A 519 -52.04 -36.62 1.61
CA CYS A 519 -50.66 -36.78 1.16
C CYS A 519 -49.77 -35.76 1.86
N ARG A 520 -48.76 -36.24 2.58
CA ARG A 520 -47.77 -35.40 3.26
C ARG A 520 -46.38 -35.73 2.73
N LEU A 521 -45.69 -34.74 2.19
CA LEU A 521 -44.27 -34.79 1.88
C LEU A 521 -43.52 -34.11 3.03
N ASP A 522 -42.69 -34.87 3.74
CA ASP A 522 -41.72 -34.35 4.72
C ASP A 522 -40.34 -34.37 4.10
N VAL A 523 -39.69 -33.21 3.96
CA VAL A 523 -38.30 -33.09 3.53
C VAL A 523 -37.47 -32.63 4.72
N THR A 524 -36.39 -33.35 5.03
CA THR A 524 -35.37 -32.95 6.00
C THR A 524 -34.03 -32.86 5.28
N CYS A 525 -33.51 -31.65 5.16
CA CYS A 525 -32.22 -31.38 4.58
C CYS A 525 -31.22 -30.97 5.66
N ASP A 526 -30.05 -31.59 5.66
CA ASP A 526 -28.84 -31.08 6.29
C ASP A 526 -28.09 -30.28 5.23
N LEU A 527 -27.96 -28.98 5.44
CA LEU A 527 -27.38 -28.03 4.51
C LEU A 527 -26.03 -27.56 5.02
N VAL A 528 -25.06 -27.50 4.11
CA VAL A 528 -23.75 -26.92 4.35
C VAL A 528 -23.49 -25.85 3.31
N PHE A 529 -23.12 -24.65 3.76
CA PHE A 529 -22.77 -23.54 2.89
C PHE A 529 -21.39 -23.02 3.25
N ARG A 530 -20.64 -22.55 2.25
CA ARG A 530 -19.40 -21.81 2.46
C ARG A 530 -19.37 -20.57 1.60
N ALA A 531 -18.92 -19.48 2.18
CA ALA A 531 -18.74 -18.23 1.46
C ALA A 531 -17.72 -17.34 2.17
N ASP A 532 -17.26 -16.37 1.39
CA ASP A 532 -16.59 -15.21 1.92
C ASP A 532 -17.61 -14.23 2.53
N VAL A 533 -17.39 -13.83 3.77
CA VAL A 533 -18.26 -12.88 4.51
C VAL A 533 -17.59 -11.54 4.75
N HIS A 534 -16.29 -11.42 4.46
CA HIS A 534 -15.58 -10.21 4.81
C HIS A 534 -15.96 -9.08 3.85
N SER A 535 -16.27 -7.91 4.41
CA SER A 535 -16.43 -6.70 3.60
C SER A 535 -15.06 -6.25 3.12
N TYR A 536 -14.98 -5.79 1.87
CA TYR A 536 -13.74 -5.38 1.23
C TYR A 536 -13.91 -4.04 0.52
N ARG A 537 -12.81 -3.44 0.09
CA ARG A 537 -12.84 -2.23 -0.74
C ARG A 537 -12.26 -2.54 -2.12
N GLU A 538 -12.95 -2.08 -3.16
CA GLU A 538 -12.64 -2.41 -4.55
C GLU A 538 -11.27 -1.90 -4.94
N SER A 539 -11.08 -0.58 -4.90
CA SER A 539 -9.92 0.08 -5.51
C SER A 539 -9.21 1.08 -4.59
N GLU A 540 -9.89 1.64 -3.58
CA GLU A 540 -9.32 2.68 -2.72
C GLU A 540 -9.34 2.26 -1.23
N PRO A 541 -8.28 2.52 -0.45
CA PRO A 541 -8.21 2.16 0.97
C PRO A 541 -9.30 2.77 1.86
N ASP A 542 -9.82 3.94 1.53
CA ASP A 542 -10.82 4.62 2.37
C ASP A 542 -12.20 4.72 1.70
N SER A 543 -12.44 3.95 0.64
CA SER A 543 -13.79 3.86 0.07
C SER A 543 -14.76 3.19 1.04
N VAL A 544 -16.06 3.37 0.78
CA VAL A 544 -17.09 2.58 1.45
C VAL A 544 -16.82 1.09 1.18
N PRO A 545 -16.82 0.23 2.21
CA PRO A 545 -16.67 -1.21 2.02
C PRO A 545 -17.85 -1.79 1.25
N THR A 546 -17.55 -2.61 0.25
CA THR A 546 -18.47 -3.50 -0.45
C THR A 546 -18.69 -4.74 0.41
N LYS A 547 -19.96 -5.12 0.60
CA LYS A 547 -20.29 -6.44 1.15
C LYS A 547 -20.08 -7.47 0.03
N PRO A 548 -19.47 -8.63 0.31
CA PRO A 548 -19.22 -9.63 -0.72
C PRO A 548 -20.55 -10.07 -1.34
N PHE A 549 -20.55 -10.23 -2.67
CA PHE A 549 -21.72 -10.70 -3.41
C PHE A 549 -21.97 -12.17 -3.03
N SER A 550 -22.98 -12.38 -2.20
CA SER A 550 -23.13 -13.57 -1.37
C SER A 550 -23.97 -14.66 -2.04
N SER A 551 -23.55 -15.15 -3.22
CA SER A 551 -24.07 -16.44 -3.68
C SER A 551 -23.27 -17.56 -3.00
N ALA A 552 -23.88 -18.22 -2.02
CA ALA A 552 -23.37 -19.47 -1.47
C ALA A 552 -24.09 -20.64 -2.15
N SER A 553 -23.37 -21.47 -2.89
CA SER A 553 -23.90 -22.77 -3.33
C SER A 553 -23.87 -23.76 -2.17
N GLU A 554 -24.74 -24.77 -2.23
CA GLU A 554 -24.65 -25.90 -1.31
C GLU A 554 -23.30 -26.62 -1.47
N ALA A 555 -22.66 -26.95 -0.36
CA ALA A 555 -21.48 -27.79 -0.37
C ALA A 555 -21.87 -29.26 -0.58
N ASN A 556 -20.95 -30.07 -1.14
CA ASN A 556 -21.13 -31.53 -1.31
C ASN A 556 -21.44 -32.31 -0.01
N GLY A 557 -21.39 -31.65 1.15
CA GLY A 557 -21.83 -32.20 2.44
C GLY A 557 -23.34 -32.06 2.69
N SER A 558 -24.08 -31.35 1.84
CA SER A 558 -25.52 -31.18 1.97
C SER A 558 -26.26 -32.45 1.57
N GLN A 559 -27.24 -32.87 2.35
CA GLN A 559 -28.02 -34.07 2.14
C GLN A 559 -29.49 -33.82 2.46
N CYS A 560 -30.40 -34.19 1.57
CA CYS A 560 -31.83 -34.14 1.82
C CYS A 560 -32.40 -35.55 1.87
N ASN A 561 -33.18 -35.82 2.90
CA ASN A 561 -34.04 -37.00 3.03
C ASN A 561 -35.48 -36.56 2.85
N TYR A 562 -36.27 -37.31 2.10
CA TYR A 562 -37.69 -37.03 1.95
C TYR A 562 -38.53 -38.27 2.23
N ASN A 563 -39.68 -38.06 2.87
CA ASN A 563 -40.67 -39.07 3.16
C ASN A 563 -42.02 -38.61 2.60
N VAL A 564 -42.59 -39.40 1.70
CA VAL A 564 -43.96 -39.21 1.23
C VAL A 564 -44.84 -40.21 1.95
N SER A 565 -45.85 -39.72 2.66
CA SER A 565 -46.86 -40.55 3.32
C SER A 565 -48.24 -40.27 2.77
N SER A 566 -49.04 -41.32 2.58
CA SER A 566 -50.48 -41.19 2.31
C SER A 566 -51.32 -41.98 3.31
N THR A 567 -52.56 -41.52 3.61
CA THR A 567 -53.49 -42.26 4.50
C THR A 567 -53.88 -43.63 3.93
N GLY A 568 -53.56 -43.92 2.67
CA GLY A 568 -53.68 -45.22 2.01
C GLY A 568 -52.36 -45.99 1.91
N LYS A 569 -51.70 -46.30 3.03
CA LYS A 569 -50.69 -47.38 3.19
C LYS A 569 -49.41 -47.32 2.34
N LEU A 570 -49.10 -46.21 1.65
CA LEU A 570 -47.85 -46.06 0.91
C LEU A 570 -46.92 -45.07 1.63
N ILE A 571 -45.75 -45.56 2.04
CA ILE A 571 -44.63 -44.74 2.52
C ILE A 571 -43.51 -44.91 1.50
N VAL A 572 -43.09 -43.82 0.87
CA VAL A 572 -41.91 -43.80 -0.01
C VAL A 572 -40.87 -42.90 0.64
N SER A 573 -39.69 -43.44 0.90
CA SER A 573 -38.53 -42.68 1.37
C SER A 573 -37.47 -42.62 0.28
N GLY A 574 -36.76 -41.50 0.22
CA GLY A 574 -35.62 -41.34 -0.66
C GLY A 574 -34.63 -40.30 -0.14
N SER A 575 -33.48 -40.23 -0.80
CA SER A 575 -32.40 -39.28 -0.50
C SER A 575 -31.96 -38.59 -1.79
N GLY A 576 -31.71 -37.29 -1.74
CA GLY A 576 -31.21 -36.51 -2.88
C GLY A 576 -30.32 -35.36 -2.44
N SER A 577 -29.61 -34.77 -3.40
CA SER A 577 -28.93 -33.47 -3.23
C SER A 577 -29.86 -32.35 -3.69
N LEU A 578 -29.69 -31.15 -3.13
CA LEU A 578 -30.27 -29.96 -3.73
C LEU A 578 -29.50 -29.65 -5.03
N LEU A 579 -30.07 -28.82 -5.90
CA LEU A 579 -29.48 -28.47 -7.19
C LEU A 579 -28.96 -27.02 -7.26
N ALA A 580 -29.42 -26.11 -6.40
CA ALA A 580 -28.88 -24.75 -6.24
C ALA A 580 -29.60 -23.97 -5.13
N ALA A 581 -28.87 -23.12 -4.39
CA ALA A 581 -29.44 -22.02 -3.61
C ALA A 581 -28.93 -20.68 -4.19
N SER A 582 -29.80 -19.69 -4.34
CA SER A 582 -29.42 -18.35 -4.84
C SER A 582 -29.90 -17.27 -3.87
N GLN A 583 -28.99 -16.45 -3.35
CA GLN A 583 -29.39 -15.24 -2.62
C GLN A 583 -29.85 -14.14 -3.55
N PHE A 584 -30.88 -13.41 -3.12
CA PHE A 584 -31.30 -12.15 -3.71
C PHE A 584 -31.00 -11.04 -2.70
N PRO A 585 -30.36 -9.93 -3.10
CA PRO A 585 -30.16 -8.82 -2.18
C PRO A 585 -31.51 -8.22 -1.80
N ASN A 586 -31.84 -8.21 -0.50
CA ASN A 586 -32.89 -7.34 0.02
C ASN A 586 -32.24 -6.02 0.49
N SER A 587 -32.93 -4.90 0.28
CA SER A 587 -32.44 -3.54 0.57
C SER A 587 -32.31 -3.23 2.07
N THR A 588 -32.80 -4.13 2.92
CA THR A 588 -32.73 -4.03 4.39
C THR A 588 -31.60 -4.92 4.89
N ASN A 589 -30.81 -4.44 5.86
CA ASN A 589 -29.54 -5.01 6.34
C ASN A 589 -29.56 -6.45 6.92
N ASN A 590 -30.54 -7.29 6.60
CA ASN A 590 -30.65 -8.68 7.04
C ASN A 590 -30.13 -9.64 5.97
N PHE A 591 -29.26 -10.58 6.37
CA PHE A 591 -28.79 -11.67 5.50
C PHE A 591 -29.92 -12.70 5.29
N ALA A 592 -30.80 -12.49 4.31
CA ALA A 592 -31.81 -13.50 3.94
C ALA A 592 -31.22 -14.51 2.95
N PHE A 593 -31.34 -15.81 3.25
CA PHE A 593 -30.95 -16.90 2.36
C PHE A 593 -32.18 -17.47 1.66
N ASN A 594 -32.38 -17.14 0.39
CA ASN A 594 -33.40 -17.84 -0.39
C ASN A 594 -32.86 -19.21 -0.79
N VAL A 595 -33.45 -20.28 -0.24
CA VAL A 595 -33.09 -21.66 -0.56
C VAL A 595 -34.09 -22.18 -1.57
N LEU A 596 -33.66 -22.35 -2.82
CA LEU A 596 -34.49 -22.97 -3.84
C LEU A 596 -34.33 -24.49 -3.72
N ILE A 597 -35.44 -25.20 -3.54
CA ILE A 597 -35.42 -26.65 -3.31
C ILE A 597 -36.07 -27.38 -4.47
N TYR A 598 -35.24 -28.08 -5.25
CA TYR A 598 -35.70 -28.98 -6.30
C TYR A 598 -35.88 -30.38 -5.73
N VAL A 599 -37.11 -30.91 -5.79
CA VAL A 599 -37.41 -32.30 -5.43
C VAL A 599 -37.86 -33.00 -6.70
N ASP A 600 -37.04 -33.92 -7.20
CA ASP A 600 -37.40 -34.73 -8.36
C ASP A 600 -38.30 -35.89 -7.89
N ILE A 601 -39.61 -35.80 -8.18
CA ILE A 601 -40.59 -36.82 -7.81
C ILE A 601 -40.68 -37.83 -8.97
N PRO A 602 -40.36 -39.12 -8.76
CA PRO A 602 -40.36 -40.07 -9.87
C PRO A 602 -41.71 -40.18 -10.57
N LYS A 603 -41.68 -40.29 -11.90
CA LYS A 603 -42.84 -40.37 -12.82
C LYS A 603 -43.91 -41.40 -12.45
N ALA A 604 -43.57 -42.43 -11.66
CA ALA A 604 -44.50 -43.49 -11.27
C ALA A 604 -45.56 -43.05 -10.25
N TYR A 605 -45.42 -41.87 -9.64
CA TYR A 605 -46.20 -41.49 -8.45
C TYR A 605 -47.25 -40.38 -8.69
N VAL A 606 -47.23 -39.72 -9.85
CA VAL A 606 -48.22 -38.71 -10.23
C VAL A 606 -49.02 -39.28 -11.40
N GLY A 607 -50.26 -39.70 -11.16
CA GLY A 607 -51.15 -40.18 -12.21
C GLY A 607 -51.56 -39.04 -13.16
N GLY A 608 -50.66 -38.60 -14.03
CA GLY A 608 -50.83 -37.46 -14.93
C GLY A 608 -49.52 -36.68 -15.14
N ALA A 609 -49.33 -36.13 -16.34
CA ALA A 609 -48.06 -35.57 -16.86
C ALA A 609 -47.58 -34.25 -16.22
N GLY A 610 -47.54 -34.15 -14.89
CA GLY A 610 -47.09 -32.95 -14.19
C GLY A 610 -45.88 -33.20 -13.28
N THR A 611 -44.78 -32.51 -13.54
CA THR A 611 -43.77 -32.18 -12.52
C THR A 611 -44.20 -30.89 -11.83
N GLY A 612 -44.37 -30.91 -10.51
CA GLY A 612 -44.60 -29.69 -9.71
C GLY A 612 -43.27 -29.09 -9.27
N LEU A 613 -43.13 -27.76 -9.36
CA LEU A 613 -42.05 -27.03 -8.67
C LEU A 613 -42.68 -26.27 -7.52
N VAL A 614 -42.17 -26.54 -6.32
CA VAL A 614 -42.52 -25.75 -5.12
C VAL A 614 -41.31 -24.90 -4.80
N ILE A 615 -41.47 -23.58 -4.83
CA ILE A 615 -40.42 -22.64 -4.43
C ILE A 615 -40.73 -22.17 -3.01
N HIS A 616 -39.83 -22.46 -2.08
CA HIS A 616 -39.88 -21.95 -0.72
C HIS A 616 -38.91 -20.78 -0.58
N TYR A 617 -39.40 -19.64 -0.10
CA TYR A 617 -38.58 -18.50 0.33
C TYR A 617 -38.51 -18.53 1.86
N ILE A 618 -37.29 -18.67 2.38
CA ILE A 618 -37.03 -18.68 3.83
C ILE A 618 -36.17 -17.46 4.14
N TYR A 619 -36.66 -16.57 4.99
CA TYR A 619 -35.95 -15.33 5.30
C TYR A 619 -35.12 -15.48 6.59
N ALA A 620 -34.18 -14.55 6.79
CA ALA A 620 -33.27 -14.53 7.95
C ALA A 620 -33.99 -14.49 9.30
N ASP A 621 -35.18 -13.89 9.30
CA ASP A 621 -36.05 -13.73 10.47
C ASP A 621 -36.92 -14.96 10.75
N GLY A 622 -36.75 -16.03 9.96
CA GLY A 622 -37.54 -17.25 10.05
C GLY A 622 -38.91 -17.16 9.38
N SER A 623 -39.26 -16.05 8.72
CA SER A 623 -40.47 -15.98 7.92
C SER A 623 -40.38 -16.89 6.69
N HIS A 624 -41.52 -17.48 6.33
CA HIS A 624 -41.64 -18.48 5.27
C HIS A 624 -42.71 -18.02 4.29
N HIS A 625 -42.36 -18.02 3.01
CA HIS A 625 -43.30 -17.79 1.92
C HIS A 625 -43.20 -18.94 0.93
N GLU A 626 -44.35 -19.55 0.61
CA GLU A 626 -44.45 -20.63 -0.36
C GLU A 626 -45.07 -20.10 -1.65
N VAL A 627 -44.42 -20.34 -2.78
CA VAL A 627 -44.97 -20.08 -4.10
C VAL A 627 -45.02 -21.39 -4.86
N GLN A 628 -46.23 -21.88 -5.11
CA GLN A 628 -46.47 -23.09 -5.88
C GLN A 628 -46.64 -22.73 -7.35
N TYR A 629 -45.88 -23.42 -8.22
CA TYR A 629 -46.08 -23.36 -9.66
C TYR A 629 -46.51 -24.75 -10.15
N ALA A 630 -47.69 -24.81 -10.76
CA ALA A 630 -48.13 -25.98 -11.51
C ALA A 630 -47.72 -25.80 -12.98
N PHE A 631 -46.88 -26.70 -13.49
CA PHE A 631 -46.52 -26.71 -14.91
C PHE A 631 -47.34 -27.78 -15.62
N ASN A 632 -48.03 -27.39 -16.68
CA ASN A 632 -48.50 -28.32 -17.70
C ASN A 632 -47.55 -28.21 -18.89
N MET A 633 -46.62 -29.16 -19.04
CA MET A 633 -45.73 -29.21 -20.19
C MET A 633 -46.32 -30.11 -21.27
N ASN A 634 -46.85 -29.51 -22.33
CA ASN A 634 -47.24 -30.25 -23.54
C ASN A 634 -46.05 -30.32 -24.50
N CYS A 635 -45.20 -31.33 -24.36
CA CYS A 635 -44.19 -31.62 -25.38
C CYS A 635 -44.79 -32.57 -26.43
N THR A 636 -44.93 -32.11 -27.68
CA THR A 636 -45.34 -32.96 -28.80
C THR A 636 -44.10 -33.48 -29.53
N LEU A 637 -43.80 -34.77 -29.35
CA LEU A 637 -42.95 -35.52 -30.28
C LEU A 637 -43.84 -36.44 -31.10
N ASN A 638 -43.88 -36.18 -32.41
CA ASN A 638 -44.71 -36.93 -33.34
C ASN A 638 -43.79 -37.79 -34.23
N PRO A 639 -43.73 -39.14 -34.09
CA PRO A 639 -44.39 -40.05 -33.14
C PRO A 639 -43.48 -40.49 -31.97
N PRO A 640 -44.02 -41.07 -30.88
CA PRO A 640 -43.21 -41.49 -29.73
C PRO A 640 -42.66 -42.92 -29.89
N PRO A 641 -41.35 -43.17 -29.72
CA PRO A 641 -40.88 -44.49 -29.31
C PRO A 641 -41.01 -44.63 -27.79
N SER A 642 -41.51 -45.77 -27.33
CA SER A 642 -41.43 -46.17 -25.94
C SER A 642 -39.96 -46.27 -25.49
N GLY A 643 -39.58 -45.56 -24.42
CA GLY A 643 -38.33 -45.81 -23.70
C GLY A 643 -37.21 -44.77 -23.80
N THR A 644 -37.48 -43.50 -24.16
CA THR A 644 -36.46 -42.43 -24.07
C THR A 644 -36.49 -41.70 -22.72
N ASP A 645 -35.35 -41.67 -22.05
CA ASP A 645 -35.08 -40.84 -20.87
C ASP A 645 -34.89 -39.38 -21.30
N PHE A 646 -35.40 -38.44 -20.48
CA PHE A 646 -35.26 -37.02 -20.71
C PHE A 646 -34.36 -36.42 -19.63
N ASN A 647 -33.30 -35.73 -20.03
CA ASN A 647 -32.50 -34.91 -19.14
C ASN A 647 -32.91 -33.44 -19.34
N TYR A 648 -33.36 -32.80 -18.25
CA TYR A 648 -33.73 -31.38 -18.26
C TYR A 648 -32.60 -30.54 -17.65
N HIS A 649 -32.29 -29.42 -18.30
CA HIS A 649 -31.42 -28.40 -17.74
C HIS A 649 -32.21 -27.09 -17.63
N ALA A 650 -32.21 -26.49 -16.43
CA ALA A 650 -32.77 -25.16 -16.21
C ALA A 650 -31.66 -24.11 -16.33
N LEU A 651 -31.87 -23.09 -17.15
CA LEU A 651 -31.00 -21.90 -17.22
C LEU A 651 -31.83 -20.68 -16.78
N SER A 652 -31.34 -19.96 -15.77
CA SER A 652 -31.88 -18.69 -15.30
C SER A 652 -31.16 -17.55 -16.05
N LEU A 653 -31.91 -16.66 -16.70
CA LEU A 653 -31.33 -15.56 -17.50
C LEU A 653 -31.61 -14.15 -16.96
N ASP A 654 -32.65 -13.92 -16.16
CA ASP A 654 -32.89 -12.71 -15.34
C ASP A 654 -34.26 -12.83 -14.63
N SER A 655 -34.65 -11.80 -13.87
CA SER A 655 -35.83 -11.73 -12.97
C SER A 655 -37.21 -11.95 -13.61
N THR A 656 -37.29 -12.39 -14.86
CA THR A 656 -38.54 -12.48 -15.62
C THR A 656 -38.73 -13.73 -16.47
N PHE A 657 -37.69 -14.53 -16.74
CA PHE A 657 -37.81 -15.67 -17.65
C PHE A 657 -37.06 -16.93 -17.17
N PHE A 658 -37.77 -18.06 -17.23
CA PHE A 658 -37.19 -19.41 -17.18
C PHE A 658 -37.33 -20.05 -18.56
N ILE A 659 -36.23 -20.55 -19.11
CA ILE A 659 -36.25 -21.42 -20.30
C ILE A 659 -35.79 -22.81 -19.85
N ILE A 660 -36.67 -23.81 -19.99
CA ILE A 660 -36.31 -25.22 -19.79
C ILE A 660 -35.95 -25.79 -21.15
N GLY A 661 -34.66 -26.06 -21.36
CA GLY A 661 -34.17 -26.76 -22.55
C GLY A 661 -33.96 -28.24 -22.25
N GLY A 662 -34.61 -29.11 -23.04
CA GLY A 662 -34.34 -30.54 -23.02
C GLY A 662 -33.45 -30.94 -24.20
N THR A 663 -32.40 -31.73 -23.94
CA THR A 663 -31.71 -32.45 -25.00
C THR A 663 -32.09 -33.92 -24.92
N THR A 664 -32.35 -34.50 -26.08
CA THR A 664 -32.45 -35.96 -26.23
C THR A 664 -31.17 -36.43 -26.91
N ASP A 665 -30.91 -37.74 -26.85
CA ASP A 665 -29.80 -38.41 -27.55
C ASP A 665 -29.80 -38.20 -29.08
N ARG A 666 -30.84 -37.52 -29.62
CA ARG A 666 -31.06 -37.27 -31.06
C ARG A 666 -31.22 -35.79 -31.43
N GLY A 667 -30.99 -34.85 -30.52
CA GLY A 667 -31.02 -33.40 -30.80
C GLY A 667 -31.94 -32.57 -29.88
N PRO A 668 -31.95 -31.23 -30.03
CA PRO A 668 -32.73 -30.33 -29.18
C PRO A 668 -34.24 -30.42 -29.48
N ALA A 669 -35.06 -30.57 -28.44
CA ALA A 669 -36.51 -30.47 -28.54
C ALA A 669 -36.98 -29.08 -28.07
N ILE A 670 -37.88 -28.45 -28.82
CA ILE A 670 -38.49 -27.16 -28.46
C ILE A 670 -39.84 -27.47 -27.82
N CYS A 671 -40.01 -27.14 -26.53
CA CYS A 671 -41.31 -27.20 -25.86
C CYS A 671 -41.82 -25.76 -25.63
N GLU A 672 -43.09 -25.49 -25.93
CA GLU A 672 -43.77 -24.23 -25.60
C GLU A 672 -44.44 -24.33 -24.22
N SER A 673 -44.21 -23.34 -23.35
CA SER A 673 -44.86 -23.22 -22.05
C SER A 673 -46.09 -22.30 -22.13
N VAL A 674 -47.23 -22.74 -21.61
CA VAL A 674 -48.39 -21.86 -21.37
C VAL A 674 -48.42 -21.51 -19.87
N TRP A 675 -48.31 -20.22 -19.55
CA TRP A 675 -48.36 -19.71 -18.18
C TRP A 675 -49.81 -19.42 -17.79
N SER A 676 -50.28 -19.97 -16.67
CA SER A 676 -51.46 -19.47 -15.97
C SER A 676 -51.03 -18.97 -14.60
N SER A 677 -51.04 -17.65 -14.40
CA SER A 677 -50.75 -17.04 -13.10
C SER A 677 -51.87 -17.31 -12.10
N PHE A 678 -51.54 -17.80 -10.91
CA PHE A 678 -52.38 -17.65 -9.73
C PHE A 678 -52.00 -16.33 -9.03
N THR A 679 -52.94 -15.38 -8.94
CA THR A 679 -52.77 -14.17 -8.14
C THR A 679 -52.87 -14.50 -6.65
N PRO A 680 -51.93 -14.06 -5.80
CA PRO A 680 -52.09 -14.15 -4.35
C PRO A 680 -53.24 -13.24 -3.87
N SER A 681 -53.97 -13.65 -2.84
CA SER A 681 -54.78 -12.73 -2.03
C SER A 681 -53.88 -11.66 -1.40
N SER A 682 -54.34 -10.41 -1.39
CA SER A 682 -53.65 -9.19 -0.96
C SER A 682 -52.90 -9.28 0.38
N PRO A 683 -51.84 -8.46 0.60
CA PRO A 683 -51.16 -8.36 1.89
C PRO A 683 -52.07 -7.71 2.96
N PRO A 684 -51.83 -7.91 4.26
CA PRO A 684 -52.55 -7.20 5.31
C PRO A 684 -52.19 -5.70 5.29
N ASP A 685 -53.22 -4.87 5.43
CA ASP A 685 -53.12 -3.42 5.61
C ASP A 685 -52.20 -3.08 6.79
N ASN A 686 -51.15 -2.30 6.53
CA ASN A 686 -50.38 -1.62 7.56
C ASN A 686 -50.89 -0.18 7.66
N ASP A 687 -51.89 0.04 8.51
CA ASP A 687 -52.21 1.36 9.04
C ASP A 687 -51.09 1.78 10.02
N VAL A 688 -50.30 2.78 9.61
CA VAL A 688 -49.48 3.58 10.52
C VAL A 688 -49.82 5.06 10.30
N VAL A 689 -50.48 5.63 11.30
CA VAL A 689 -50.78 7.07 11.45
C VAL A 689 -49.48 7.83 11.79
N PRO A 690 -49.25 9.05 11.26
CA PRO A 690 -48.02 9.80 11.49
C PRO A 690 -48.03 10.56 12.83
N ALA A 691 -46.90 10.53 13.53
CA ALA A 691 -46.43 11.59 14.44
C ALA A 691 -44.93 11.79 14.22
#